data_AF-N4UWJ4-F1
#
_entry.id   AF-N4UWJ4-F1
#
_cell.length_a   1.000
_cell.length_b   1.000
_cell.length_c   1.000
_cell.angle_alpha   90.00
_cell.angle_beta   90.00
_cell.angle_gamma   90.00
#
_symmetry.space_group_name_H-M   'P 1'
#
loop_
_entity.id
_entity.type
_entity.pdbx_description
1 polymer ?
#
loop_
_entity_poly.entity_id
_entity_poly.type
_entity_poly.pdbx_seq_one_letter_code
_entity_poly.pdbx_strand_id
1 'polypeptide(L)'
;MADLHNSGGVHPSPEAKMSSPPETPHSFHNLLGGHHPAGSSSSSPRVPDSQGTPEPYSEIWAPSMPRGDEKKDMPRTMEREVKMSEGGKLPKIVEPRGDAMDDEFDDEIFYKKFAEPPKGCSTTRDIHQPRSSWLSITIYVLSVYSTVGSGIWLVTAILQPRWGHKIASGASLSPSTATTLAALLAKTIEMSFVTVFVSCLGQVLTRRAFIRKAHGMSLAEMTMRNWVIQPGSLITHFETLPSSSLTLLGMLSLTATIAAAFYTTASDAMVSPKLKSGSWEHKELAGYVRASYANAAYVREDCPYLFNITEDIHAAESCMNVQFSGQSYRNLLNYMNMWTNLNQNGTEISSDLKKRPGGTTLLFDNTTMYSSWIETEHGDVEAQFEETGRIINNVTLALPHPGVYGASTLKVNGILQPDDLAGVGEYTVRAGVVSPSVNVLCVDMEKKELAPLVYTTWPNAKVNNTDIPGQKTGWPGWTGEVPQPLDGKNKDYYLNRTVVDDIFRWGPKYERRPPVFQMYPFDFNLLTNATVYAADAIYTLGKTAENTNYTVCQLRSWVSPNCSTEFNISGIAGASMKAHCEDDADENAYRRSFPSDQGWSAPSLDWKWLADQWRLSMDLNGGAVNNNASNARILTQLALHEPKMPASYPSLAEALAVYSSSLIMISAIDTPFRHYWDQDPKAYPENVIPAPGFPQPFNASLITQEYTSGHTQPWQNIFYVVLVLVFAINLFCLGYFIMRSGLVTDFTEPQNLFSLAINSPPSNSFHGSCGGGPDKRHLVVPWKVAYAPSANHYFFQDNSPGKETSEGLSTAREYGEPRVSSYKRLSMSRTWL
;
A
#
# COMPACT_ATOMS: atom_id res chain seq x y z
N MET A 1 62.20 29.34 -5.27
CA MET A 1 62.76 30.60 -5.79
C MET A 1 61.58 31.46 -6.19
N ALA A 2 61.36 32.53 -5.40
CA ALA A 2 60.51 33.71 -5.61
C ALA A 2 58.98 33.59 -5.83
N ASP A 3 58.29 34.34 -4.99
CA ASP A 3 56.86 34.58 -4.76
C ASP A 3 56.18 35.62 -5.68
N LEU A 4 54.88 35.84 -5.38
CA LEU A 4 54.02 37.03 -5.53
C LEU A 4 53.07 36.98 -6.75
N HIS A 5 51.77 37.26 -6.70
CA HIS A 5 50.80 37.70 -5.69
C HIS A 5 49.43 37.62 -6.41
N ASN A 6 48.33 37.20 -5.76
CA ASN A 6 47.23 38.15 -5.44
C ASN A 6 46.11 37.51 -4.62
N SER A 7 45.66 38.31 -3.68
CA SER A 7 44.61 38.14 -2.66
C SER A 7 43.19 38.43 -3.19
N GLY A 8 42.18 37.80 -2.58
CA GLY A 8 40.77 38.20 -2.73
C GLY A 8 39.82 37.37 -1.87
N GLY A 9 39.24 38.00 -0.86
CA GLY A 9 38.50 37.37 0.24
C GLY A 9 37.08 36.88 -0.06
N VAL A 10 36.60 36.17 0.96
CA VAL A 10 35.34 35.47 1.17
C VAL A 10 34.14 36.43 1.28
N HIS A 11 33.06 36.13 0.57
CA HIS A 11 31.67 36.37 1.01
C HIS A 11 30.72 35.31 0.41
N PRO A 12 29.62 34.96 1.10
CA PRO A 12 28.89 33.71 0.93
C PRO A 12 27.89 33.70 -0.23
N SER A 13 27.73 32.53 -0.85
CA SER A 13 26.75 32.26 -1.91
C SER A 13 25.30 32.41 -1.43
N PRO A 14 24.40 32.98 -2.24
CA PRO A 14 22.97 33.00 -1.97
C PRO A 14 22.30 31.68 -2.35
N GLU A 15 21.30 31.31 -1.56
CA GLU A 15 20.36 30.21 -1.77
C GLU A 15 19.79 30.20 -3.20
N ALA A 16 20.03 29.11 -3.93
CA ALA A 16 19.35 28.83 -5.20
C ALA A 16 18.13 27.94 -4.92
N LYS A 17 16.95 28.54 -5.13
CA LYS A 17 15.64 27.91 -5.10
C LYS A 17 15.59 26.68 -6.03
N MET A 18 15.09 25.56 -5.52
CA MET A 18 14.61 24.42 -6.29
C MET A 18 13.58 24.90 -7.32
N SER A 19 13.97 24.90 -8.60
CA SER A 19 13.04 24.98 -9.72
C SER A 19 12.38 23.60 -9.88
N SER A 20 11.06 23.57 -9.77
CA SER A 20 10.19 22.45 -10.11
C SER A 20 10.47 21.90 -11.52
N PRO A 21 10.48 20.57 -11.73
CA PRO A 21 10.60 19.99 -13.06
C PRO A 21 9.34 20.27 -13.90
N PRO A 22 9.48 20.41 -15.24
CA PRO A 22 8.36 20.68 -16.13
C PRO A 22 7.42 19.47 -16.25
N GLU A 23 6.12 19.76 -16.30
CA GLU A 23 5.04 18.81 -16.53
C GLU A 23 5.26 18.01 -17.81
N THR A 24 5.30 16.68 -17.68
CA THR A 24 5.29 15.74 -18.80
C THR A 24 3.89 15.65 -19.42
N PRO A 25 3.74 15.69 -20.75
CA PRO A 25 2.44 15.60 -21.40
C PRO A 25 1.86 14.19 -21.26
N HIS A 26 0.56 14.15 -20.91
CA HIS A 26 -0.26 12.94 -20.81
C HIS A 26 -0.14 12.05 -22.07
N SER A 27 0.34 10.82 -21.89
CA SER A 27 0.26 9.78 -22.92
C SER A 27 -1.14 9.16 -22.91
N PHE A 28 -1.79 9.20 -24.07
CA PHE A 28 -3.08 8.58 -24.32
C PHE A 28 -2.94 7.04 -24.31
N HIS A 29 -3.34 6.41 -23.20
CA HIS A 29 -3.68 4.99 -23.16
C HIS A 29 -5.05 4.79 -23.79
N ASN A 30 -5.12 4.26 -25.02
CA ASN A 30 -6.24 3.46 -25.56
C ASN A 30 -5.99 3.11 -27.04
N LEU A 31 -5.11 2.14 -27.29
CA LEU A 31 -5.11 1.41 -28.57
C LEU A 31 -4.75 -0.03 -28.25
N LEU A 32 -5.77 -0.84 -27.94
CA LEU A 32 -5.85 -2.29 -28.17
C LEU A 32 -7.22 -2.77 -27.65
N GLY A 33 -8.21 -2.86 -28.55
CA GLY A 33 -9.52 -3.42 -28.22
C GLY A 33 -10.55 -3.31 -29.35
N GLY A 34 -10.76 -4.42 -30.06
CA GLY A 34 -12.04 -4.78 -30.69
C GLY A 34 -12.31 -4.29 -32.12
N HIS A 35 -12.09 -5.17 -33.11
CA HIS A 35 -12.73 -5.08 -34.43
C HIS A 35 -14.19 -5.55 -34.35
N HIS A 36 -15.14 -4.70 -34.77
CA HIS A 36 -16.41 -5.12 -35.41
C HIS A 36 -16.90 -4.02 -36.38
N PRO A 37 -17.62 -4.39 -37.45
CA PRO A 37 -17.64 -3.62 -38.70
C PRO A 37 -18.73 -2.54 -38.79
N ALA A 38 -18.39 -1.53 -39.60
CA ALA A 38 -19.19 -0.54 -40.34
C ALA A 38 -20.68 -0.32 -40.01
N GLY A 39 -21.00 0.95 -39.69
CA GLY A 39 -22.34 1.53 -39.78
C GLY A 39 -22.25 3.07 -39.87
N SER A 40 -22.77 3.62 -40.97
CA SER A 40 -22.75 5.02 -41.42
C SER A 40 -23.45 6.05 -40.52
N SER A 41 -22.90 7.28 -40.38
CA SER A 41 -23.54 8.55 -40.84
C SER A 41 -22.93 9.85 -40.24
N SER A 42 -22.40 10.69 -41.14
CA SER A 42 -22.47 12.16 -41.28
C SER A 42 -22.37 13.17 -40.10
N SER A 43 -21.37 14.08 -40.22
CA SER A 43 -21.38 15.58 -40.08
C SER A 43 -21.98 16.24 -38.82
N SER A 44 -21.46 17.30 -38.18
CA SER A 44 -20.53 18.39 -38.57
C SER A 44 -20.06 19.18 -37.29
N PRO A 45 -19.10 20.12 -37.38
CA PRO A 45 -18.34 20.67 -36.24
C PRO A 45 -18.84 22.03 -35.72
N ARG A 46 -18.52 22.38 -34.46
CA ARG A 46 -18.51 23.77 -33.96
C ARG A 46 -17.31 24.05 -33.05
N VAL A 47 -16.71 25.20 -33.35
CA VAL A 47 -15.57 25.91 -32.74
C VAL A 47 -16.06 26.74 -31.53
N PRO A 48 -15.17 27.14 -30.59
CA PRO A 48 -15.48 27.42 -29.19
C PRO A 48 -15.68 28.93 -28.92
N ASP A 49 -16.17 29.27 -27.72
CA ASP A 49 -15.80 30.56 -27.15
C ASP A 49 -15.80 30.62 -25.61
N SER A 50 -15.05 31.62 -25.17
CA SER A 50 -14.36 31.94 -23.94
C SER A 50 -15.17 32.45 -22.72
N GLN A 51 -14.54 32.23 -21.54
CA GLN A 51 -14.36 33.12 -20.37
C GLN A 51 -15.54 33.76 -19.61
N GLY A 52 -15.45 33.73 -18.26
CA GLY A 52 -16.03 34.74 -17.37
C GLY A 52 -16.40 34.28 -15.96
N THR A 53 -15.51 34.48 -15.00
CA THR A 53 -15.68 34.33 -13.53
C THR A 53 -16.42 35.55 -12.89
N PRO A 54 -16.49 35.76 -11.55
CA PRO A 54 -17.55 35.30 -10.64
C PRO A 54 -18.16 36.41 -9.72
N GLU A 55 -19.07 35.99 -8.81
CA GLU A 55 -19.48 36.63 -7.53
C GLU A 55 -20.57 37.77 -7.53
N PRO A 56 -21.14 38.21 -6.37
CA PRO A 56 -21.81 37.47 -5.26
C PRO A 56 -23.07 38.24 -4.71
N TYR A 57 -23.56 37.89 -3.49
CA TYR A 57 -24.46 38.61 -2.54
C TYR A 57 -25.83 37.97 -2.15
N SER A 58 -25.85 37.45 -0.91
CA SER A 58 -26.68 37.81 0.26
C SER A 58 -28.21 37.98 0.23
N GLU A 59 -28.81 37.31 1.23
CA GLU A 59 -29.79 37.78 2.23
C GLU A 59 -31.30 37.96 1.91
N ILE A 60 -32.06 37.67 2.99
CA ILE A 60 -33.33 38.24 3.49
C ILE A 60 -34.56 37.30 3.53
N TRP A 61 -35.17 37.35 4.73
CA TRP A 61 -36.30 36.64 5.32
C TRP A 61 -37.67 36.80 4.64
N ALA A 62 -38.42 35.68 4.62
CA ALA A 62 -39.82 35.44 5.06
C ALA A 62 -41.00 36.35 4.55
N PRO A 63 -42.27 36.03 4.88
CA PRO A 63 -43.17 35.15 4.12
C PRO A 63 -44.44 35.87 3.61
N SER A 64 -45.13 35.30 2.62
CA SER A 64 -46.48 35.74 2.25
C SER A 64 -47.43 34.55 2.02
N MET A 65 -48.57 34.58 2.71
CA MET A 65 -49.74 33.73 2.45
C MET A 65 -50.49 34.20 1.19
N PRO A 66 -51.34 33.33 0.61
CA PRO A 66 -52.77 33.59 0.75
C PRO A 66 -53.64 32.37 1.08
N ARG A 67 -54.83 32.70 1.62
CA ARG A 67 -56.00 31.88 1.94
C ARG A 67 -56.67 31.26 0.70
N GLY A 68 -57.41 30.17 0.93
CA GLY A 68 -58.55 29.75 0.10
C GLY A 68 -59.06 28.36 0.45
N ASP A 69 -60.28 28.28 1.01
CA ASP A 69 -60.95 27.15 1.65
C ASP A 69 -61.39 25.99 0.73
N GLU A 70 -61.58 24.78 1.30
CA GLU A 70 -62.90 24.11 1.32
C GLU A 70 -62.98 22.89 2.27
N LYS A 71 -64.23 22.59 2.70
CA LYS A 71 -64.68 21.89 3.92
C LYS A 71 -65.00 20.38 3.75
N LYS A 72 -65.19 19.75 4.93
CA LYS A 72 -66.20 18.73 5.35
C LYS A 72 -65.57 17.42 5.85
N ASP A 73 -66.04 16.71 6.86
CA ASP A 73 -67.15 16.84 7.82
C ASP A 73 -66.83 15.89 9.00
N MET A 74 -67.35 16.17 10.19
CA MET A 74 -67.36 15.25 11.33
C MET A 74 -68.64 15.48 12.14
N PRO A 75 -69.28 14.43 12.71
CA PRO A 75 -70.24 14.64 13.78
C PRO A 75 -69.96 13.84 15.07
N ARG A 76 -70.03 14.61 16.16
CA ARG A 76 -70.74 14.42 17.44
C ARG A 76 -70.54 13.18 18.35
N THR A 77 -70.08 13.55 19.55
CA THR A 77 -70.42 13.12 20.92
C THR A 77 -71.66 12.25 21.17
N MET A 78 -71.52 11.32 22.12
CA MET A 78 -72.61 10.79 22.94
C MET A 78 -72.11 10.51 24.37
N GLU A 79 -72.75 11.14 25.35
CA GLU A 79 -72.70 10.82 26.78
C GLU A 79 -73.39 9.47 27.06
N ARG A 80 -72.96 8.74 28.09
CA ARG A 80 -73.88 7.87 28.86
C ARG A 80 -73.42 7.62 30.30
N GLU A 81 -74.42 7.69 31.17
CA GLU A 81 -74.43 7.58 32.63
C GLU A 81 -74.03 6.23 33.24
N VAL A 82 -73.48 6.35 34.45
CA VAL A 82 -73.68 5.62 35.71
C VAL A 82 -74.51 4.32 35.69
N LYS A 83 -73.92 3.25 36.26
CA LYS A 83 -74.63 2.25 37.08
C LYS A 83 -73.79 1.86 38.31
N MET A 84 -74.39 2.05 39.49
CA MET A 84 -74.01 1.41 40.75
C MET A 84 -74.48 -0.05 40.78
N SER A 85 -73.71 -0.93 41.42
CA SER A 85 -74.22 -2.17 42.01
C SER A 85 -73.44 -2.48 43.28
N GLU A 86 -74.18 -2.72 44.36
CA GLU A 86 -73.77 -3.13 45.70
C GLU A 86 -73.16 -4.54 45.74
N GLY A 87 -72.46 -4.86 46.84
CA GLY A 87 -72.20 -6.24 47.27
C GLY A 87 -70.87 -6.40 47.99
N GLY A 88 -70.89 -6.28 49.32
CA GLY A 88 -69.69 -6.13 50.15
C GLY A 88 -68.93 -7.40 50.54
N LYS A 89 -67.82 -7.16 51.26
CA LYS A 89 -67.34 -7.86 52.48
C LYS A 89 -65.98 -7.29 52.88
N LEU A 90 -65.93 -6.56 54.00
CA LEU A 90 -64.71 -6.35 54.79
C LEU A 90 -64.27 -7.69 55.40
N PRO A 91 -62.95 -7.89 55.61
CA PRO A 91 -62.56 -8.01 57.00
C PRO A 91 -61.22 -7.35 57.37
N LYS A 92 -61.23 -6.86 58.61
CA LYS A 92 -60.18 -6.87 59.64
C LYS A 92 -58.86 -6.14 59.35
N ILE A 93 -58.84 -4.95 59.93
CA ILE A 93 -57.70 -4.27 60.56
C ILE A 93 -56.85 -5.28 61.35
N VAL A 94 -55.58 -5.37 60.97
CA VAL A 94 -54.47 -5.81 61.82
C VAL A 94 -53.40 -4.75 61.66
N GLU A 95 -53.25 -3.92 62.68
CA GLU A 95 -52.05 -3.09 62.86
C GLU A 95 -50.84 -4.01 63.12
N PRO A 96 -49.69 -3.66 62.54
CA PRO A 96 -48.45 -3.69 63.31
C PRO A 96 -47.94 -2.25 63.43
N ARG A 97 -47.98 -1.77 64.67
CA ARG A 97 -47.22 -0.66 65.19
C ARG A 97 -45.72 -0.92 64.92
N GLY A 98 -45.07 0.02 64.25
CA GLY A 98 -43.65 -0.06 63.91
C GLY A 98 -43.17 1.23 63.26
N ASP A 99 -43.07 2.29 64.06
CA ASP A 99 -42.23 3.48 63.89
C ASP A 99 -42.08 4.03 62.46
N ALA A 100 -43.19 4.55 61.91
CA ALA A 100 -43.09 5.60 60.90
C ALA A 100 -42.90 6.92 61.64
N MET A 101 -41.66 7.43 61.69
CA MET A 101 -41.45 8.86 61.93
C MET A 101 -42.12 9.60 60.77
N ASP A 102 -43.31 10.14 61.03
CA ASP A 102 -43.93 11.18 60.21
C ASP A 102 -43.11 12.47 60.39
N ASP A 103 -41.94 12.52 59.74
CA ASP A 103 -41.21 13.77 59.52
C ASP A 103 -41.84 14.49 58.33
N GLU A 104 -42.96 15.16 58.62
CA GLU A 104 -43.51 16.23 57.81
C GLU A 104 -42.41 17.29 57.62
N PHE A 105 -42.17 17.71 56.39
CA PHE A 105 -41.16 18.73 56.11
C PHE A 105 -41.58 20.01 56.83
N ASP A 106 -40.74 20.52 57.74
CA ASP A 106 -41.06 21.73 58.50
C ASP A 106 -41.02 22.95 57.58
N ASP A 107 -42.21 23.31 57.08
CA ASP A 107 -42.41 24.50 56.24
C ASP A 107 -41.95 25.79 56.94
N GLU A 108 -41.82 25.81 58.29
CA GLU A 108 -41.26 26.97 59.00
C GLU A 108 -39.82 27.27 58.57
N ILE A 109 -39.00 26.26 58.25
CA ILE A 109 -37.61 26.48 57.82
C ILE A 109 -37.58 27.17 56.45
N PHE A 110 -38.54 26.86 55.58
CA PHE A 110 -38.69 27.51 54.28
C PHE A 110 -39.14 28.96 54.44
N TYR A 111 -40.19 29.22 55.22
CA TYR A 111 -40.69 30.58 55.46
C TYR A 111 -39.76 31.45 56.31
N LYS A 112 -38.91 30.88 57.18
CA LYS A 112 -37.88 31.65 57.92
C LYS A 112 -36.76 32.17 57.02
N LYS A 113 -36.42 31.43 55.96
CA LYS A 113 -35.35 31.82 55.01
C LYS A 113 -35.83 32.73 53.89
N PHE A 114 -37.12 32.68 53.55
CA PHE A 114 -37.76 33.57 52.59
C PHE A 114 -38.61 34.61 53.31
N ALA A 115 -38.18 35.89 53.30
CA ALA A 115 -38.95 36.99 53.90
C ALA A 115 -40.40 37.09 53.38
N GLU A 116 -40.64 36.66 52.13
CA GLU A 116 -41.97 36.30 51.58
C GLU A 116 -41.82 35.10 50.64
N PRO A 117 -42.76 34.14 50.62
CA PRO A 117 -42.73 33.03 49.66
C PRO A 117 -42.82 33.57 48.22
N PRO A 118 -41.99 33.08 47.29
CA PRO A 118 -41.99 33.56 45.91
C PRO A 118 -43.34 33.27 45.22
N LYS A 119 -44.16 34.31 45.05
CA LYS A 119 -45.54 34.26 44.50
C LYS A 119 -45.63 33.79 43.03
N GLY A 120 -44.50 33.60 42.34
CA GLY A 120 -44.42 33.23 40.92
C GLY A 120 -43.63 31.95 40.60
N CYS A 121 -43.22 31.17 41.61
CA CYS A 121 -42.35 30.00 41.42
C CYS A 121 -43.03 28.68 41.84
N SER A 122 -44.29 28.50 41.46
CA SER A 122 -44.99 27.22 41.61
C SER A 122 -44.66 26.28 40.45
N THR A 123 -44.38 25.02 40.75
CA THR A 123 -43.95 24.06 39.73
C THR A 123 -45.11 23.66 38.82
N THR A 124 -44.93 23.79 37.51
CA THR A 124 -45.95 23.48 36.48
C THR A 124 -45.80 22.08 35.88
N ARG A 125 -44.63 21.46 36.04
CA ARG A 125 -44.29 20.12 35.55
C ARG A 125 -43.63 19.31 36.65
N ASP A 126 -43.86 17.99 36.62
CA ASP A 126 -43.21 17.07 37.55
C ASP A 126 -41.71 16.91 37.21
N ILE A 127 -40.90 16.62 38.23
CA ILE A 127 -39.46 16.39 38.11
C ILE A 127 -39.19 15.01 37.50
N HIS A 128 -40.06 14.03 37.77
CA HIS A 128 -39.96 12.72 37.14
C HIS A 128 -40.55 12.78 35.73
N GLN A 129 -39.71 12.54 34.74
CA GLN A 129 -40.14 12.38 33.36
C GLN A 129 -40.43 10.90 33.08
N PRO A 130 -41.60 10.57 32.50
CA PRO A 130 -41.93 9.20 32.15
C PRO A 130 -40.99 8.67 31.06
N ARG A 131 -40.84 7.35 30.97
CA ARG A 131 -40.01 6.68 29.94
C ARG A 131 -40.41 7.04 28.51
N SER A 132 -41.66 7.43 28.29
CA SER A 132 -42.20 7.85 26.99
C SER A 132 -41.95 9.33 26.65
N SER A 133 -41.26 10.10 27.52
CA SER A 133 -40.87 11.47 27.16
C SER A 133 -39.89 11.46 25.99
N TRP A 134 -40.05 12.41 25.06
CA TRP A 134 -39.20 12.50 23.87
C TRP A 134 -37.71 12.57 24.23
N LEU A 135 -37.37 13.31 25.30
CA LEU A 135 -36.01 13.40 25.83
C LEU A 135 -35.47 12.04 26.33
N SER A 136 -36.30 11.25 27.03
CA SER A 136 -35.91 9.90 27.47
C SER A 136 -35.69 8.95 26.31
N ILE A 137 -36.55 9.02 25.28
CA ILE A 137 -36.42 8.19 24.08
C ILE A 137 -35.14 8.56 23.33
N THR A 138 -34.85 9.85 23.13
CA THR A 138 -33.65 10.32 22.43
C THR A 138 -32.36 9.90 23.15
N ILE A 139 -32.27 10.07 24.47
CA ILE A 139 -31.09 9.65 25.25
C ILE A 139 -30.92 8.13 25.19
N TYR A 140 -32.01 7.37 25.28
CA TYR A 140 -31.97 5.92 25.17
C TYR A 140 -31.48 5.46 23.78
N VAL A 141 -32.01 6.04 22.70
CA VAL A 141 -31.56 5.76 21.33
C VAL A 141 -30.09 6.12 21.14
N LEU A 142 -29.65 7.29 21.62
CA LEU A 142 -28.24 7.69 21.57
C LEU A 142 -27.33 6.76 22.38
N SER A 143 -27.81 6.25 23.53
CA SER A 143 -27.07 5.30 24.37
C SER A 143 -26.90 3.94 23.67
N VAL A 144 -27.96 3.44 23.01
CA VAL A 144 -27.87 2.24 22.18
C VAL A 144 -26.92 2.46 21.01
N TYR A 145 -27.06 3.57 20.28
CA TYR A 145 -26.21 3.91 19.14
C TYR A 145 -24.73 4.00 19.54
N SER A 146 -24.42 4.72 20.62
CA SER A 146 -23.03 4.89 21.07
C SER A 146 -22.43 3.56 21.57
N THR A 147 -23.22 2.73 22.25
CA THR A 147 -22.77 1.40 22.72
C THR A 147 -22.50 0.46 21.55
N VAL A 148 -23.42 0.35 20.60
CA VAL A 148 -23.26 -0.51 19.41
C VAL A 148 -22.13 0.01 18.53
N GLY A 149 -22.08 1.33 18.27
CA GLY A 149 -21.05 1.96 17.46
C GLY A 149 -19.65 1.78 18.04
N SER A 150 -19.45 2.07 19.33
CA SER A 150 -18.16 1.84 20.01
C SER A 150 -17.78 0.36 20.06
N GLY A 151 -18.75 -0.55 20.18
CA GLY A 151 -18.52 -1.99 20.09
C GLY A 151 -18.04 -2.43 18.71
N ILE A 152 -18.68 -1.96 17.63
CA ILE A 152 -18.26 -2.24 16.25
C ILE A 152 -16.84 -1.71 15.99
N TRP A 153 -16.53 -0.51 16.48
CA TRP A 153 -15.18 0.08 16.37
C TRP A 153 -14.13 -0.75 17.07
N LEU A 154 -14.40 -1.19 18.30
CA LEU A 154 -13.49 -2.04 19.07
C LEU A 154 -13.25 -3.38 18.37
N VAL A 155 -14.31 -4.04 17.90
CA VAL A 155 -14.20 -5.31 17.16
C VAL A 155 -13.42 -5.13 15.86
N THR A 156 -13.67 -4.04 15.12
CA THR A 156 -12.95 -3.75 13.86
C THR A 156 -11.47 -3.50 14.12
N ALA A 157 -11.12 -2.79 15.18
CA ALA A 157 -9.73 -2.57 15.59
C ALA A 157 -9.01 -3.87 15.97
N ILE A 158 -9.71 -4.86 16.52
CA ILE A 158 -9.15 -6.17 16.91
C ILE A 158 -9.01 -7.09 15.68
N LEU A 159 -10.06 -7.19 14.85
CA LEU A 159 -10.08 -8.09 13.70
C LEU A 159 -9.20 -7.60 12.54
N GLN A 160 -9.00 -6.30 12.42
CA GLN A 160 -8.27 -5.64 11.35
C GLN A 160 -8.66 -6.13 9.94
N PRO A 161 -9.93 -5.96 9.52
CA PRO A 161 -10.40 -6.48 8.25
C PRO A 161 -9.66 -5.85 7.06
N ARG A 162 -9.26 -6.70 6.10
CA ARG A 162 -8.71 -6.31 4.80
C ARG A 162 -9.85 -6.08 3.82
N TRP A 163 -9.89 -4.92 3.18
CA TRP A 163 -11.01 -4.52 2.34
C TRP A 163 -10.82 -4.93 0.87
N GLY A 164 -9.59 -5.23 0.43
CA GLY A 164 -9.26 -5.63 -0.94
C GLY A 164 -9.96 -4.75 -1.98
N HIS A 165 -10.63 -5.39 -2.93
CA HIS A 165 -11.35 -4.73 -4.03
C HIS A 165 -12.60 -3.93 -3.61
N LYS A 166 -13.01 -3.93 -2.33
CA LYS A 166 -14.15 -3.12 -1.86
C LYS A 166 -13.76 -1.65 -1.69
N ILE A 167 -12.51 -1.38 -1.33
CA ILE A 167 -11.94 -0.04 -1.22
C ILE A 167 -10.80 0.07 -2.24
N ALA A 168 -11.14 0.58 -3.42
CA ALA A 168 -10.20 0.79 -4.52
C ALA A 168 -10.68 1.97 -5.36
N SER A 169 -9.78 2.61 -6.12
CA SER A 169 -10.07 3.78 -6.96
C SER A 169 -11.24 3.55 -7.92
N GLY A 170 -11.39 2.34 -8.46
CA GLY A 170 -12.47 1.94 -9.36
C GLY A 170 -13.63 1.15 -8.73
N ALA A 171 -13.64 1.00 -7.40
CA ALA A 171 -14.66 0.22 -6.68
C ALA A 171 -15.82 1.09 -6.18
N SER A 172 -16.77 0.46 -5.47
CA SER A 172 -17.95 1.15 -4.90
C SER A 172 -17.59 2.25 -3.90
N LEU A 173 -16.44 2.12 -3.22
CA LEU A 173 -15.93 3.12 -2.27
C LEU A 173 -14.50 3.48 -2.66
N SER A 174 -14.30 4.74 -3.05
CA SER A 174 -12.95 5.27 -3.23
C SER A 174 -12.24 5.36 -1.87
N PRO A 175 -10.90 5.24 -1.82
CA PRO A 175 -10.15 5.36 -0.58
C PRO A 175 -10.42 6.64 0.21
N SER A 176 -10.53 7.78 -0.48
CA SER A 176 -10.84 9.08 0.15
C SER A 176 -12.25 9.10 0.76
N THR A 177 -13.24 8.50 0.11
CA THR A 177 -14.61 8.39 0.63
C THR A 177 -14.67 7.46 1.84
N ALA A 178 -13.92 6.35 1.81
CA ALA A 178 -13.90 5.40 2.92
C ALA A 178 -13.30 6.02 4.20
N THR A 179 -12.18 6.73 4.08
CA THR A 179 -11.53 7.43 5.20
C THR A 179 -12.41 8.56 5.75
N THR A 180 -13.02 9.36 4.88
CA THR A 180 -13.92 10.45 5.32
C THR A 180 -15.19 9.92 6.00
N LEU A 181 -15.77 8.83 5.48
CA LEU A 181 -16.91 8.15 6.12
C LEU A 181 -16.54 7.58 7.49
N ALA A 182 -15.37 6.94 7.61
CA ALA A 182 -14.87 6.44 8.90
C ALA A 182 -14.67 7.57 9.92
N ALA A 183 -14.11 8.71 9.49
CA ALA A 183 -13.93 9.89 10.34
C ALA A 183 -15.28 10.51 10.78
N LEU A 184 -16.25 10.59 9.86
CA LEU A 184 -17.59 11.09 10.16
C LEU A 184 -18.29 10.21 11.19
N LEU A 185 -18.27 8.89 11.00
CA LEU A 185 -18.86 7.92 11.93
C LEU A 185 -18.14 7.91 13.29
N ALA A 186 -16.82 8.07 13.30
CA ALA A 186 -16.07 8.23 14.54
C ALA A 186 -16.56 9.46 15.33
N LYS A 187 -16.78 10.58 14.63
CA LYS A 187 -17.24 11.82 15.27
C LYS A 187 -18.66 11.72 15.81
N THR A 188 -19.56 11.02 15.12
CA THR A 188 -20.93 10.80 15.63
C THR A 188 -20.93 9.88 16.86
N ILE A 189 -20.05 8.87 16.91
CA ILE A 189 -19.89 8.03 18.11
C ILE A 189 -19.30 8.85 19.26
N GLU A 190 -18.30 9.70 19.01
CA GLU A 190 -17.71 10.60 20.02
C GLU A 190 -18.78 11.53 20.62
N MET A 191 -19.54 12.23 19.78
CA MET A 191 -20.56 13.19 20.22
C MET A 191 -21.71 12.50 20.98
N SER A 192 -22.13 11.32 20.52
CA SER A 192 -23.16 10.52 21.21
C SER A 192 -22.65 9.98 22.55
N PHE A 193 -21.38 9.53 22.64
CA PHE A 193 -20.74 9.10 23.88
C PHE A 193 -20.74 10.22 24.93
N VAL A 194 -20.25 11.41 24.57
CA VAL A 194 -20.22 12.57 25.46
C VAL A 194 -21.63 12.92 25.96
N THR A 195 -22.62 12.91 25.07
CA THR A 195 -24.02 13.24 25.40
C THR A 195 -24.62 12.23 26.38
N VAL A 196 -24.41 10.93 26.14
CA VAL A 196 -24.91 9.82 26.97
C VAL A 196 -24.23 9.84 28.33
N PHE A 197 -22.93 10.08 28.38
CA PHE A 197 -22.16 10.17 29.61
C PHE A 197 -22.61 11.35 30.48
N VAL A 198 -22.69 12.55 29.90
CA VAL A 198 -23.16 13.76 30.59
C VAL A 198 -24.57 13.58 31.12
N SER A 199 -25.46 12.97 30.33
CA SER A 199 -26.81 12.65 30.76
C SER A 199 -26.82 11.67 31.94
N CYS A 200 -25.98 10.62 31.89
CA CYS A 200 -25.86 9.65 32.98
C CYS A 200 -25.32 10.31 34.26
N LEU A 201 -24.27 11.13 34.15
CA LEU A 201 -23.69 11.88 35.26
C LEU A 201 -24.72 12.81 35.90
N GLY A 202 -25.47 13.57 35.08
CA GLY A 202 -26.52 14.47 35.54
C GLY A 202 -27.65 13.73 36.27
N GLN A 203 -28.07 12.57 35.75
CA GLN A 203 -29.06 11.73 36.42
C GLN A 203 -28.56 11.20 37.78
N VAL A 204 -27.31 10.74 37.84
CA VAL A 204 -26.68 10.19 39.04
C VAL A 204 -26.55 11.25 40.12
N LEU A 205 -25.97 12.40 39.77
CA LEU A 205 -25.76 13.51 40.69
C LEU A 205 -27.08 14.11 41.18
N THR A 206 -28.04 14.31 40.27
CA THR A 206 -29.34 14.87 40.63
C THR A 206 -30.13 13.93 41.55
N ARG A 207 -30.15 12.61 41.27
CA ARG A 207 -30.79 11.65 42.18
C ARG A 207 -30.13 11.60 43.55
N ARG A 208 -28.80 11.70 43.60
CA ARG A 208 -28.06 11.76 44.87
C ARG A 208 -28.39 13.03 45.66
N ALA A 209 -28.71 14.15 45.00
CA ALA A 209 -29.19 15.37 45.64
C ALA A 209 -30.62 15.26 46.22
N PHE A 210 -31.43 14.30 45.75
CA PHE A 210 -32.79 14.06 46.27
C PHE A 210 -32.84 13.09 47.47
N ILE A 211 -31.89 12.16 47.59
CA ILE A 211 -31.92 11.14 48.66
C ILE A 211 -31.57 11.74 50.02
N ARG A 212 -32.47 11.59 51.01
CA ARG A 212 -32.30 12.17 52.36
C ARG A 212 -31.02 11.69 53.06
N LYS A 213 -30.68 10.41 52.91
CA LYS A 213 -29.50 9.74 53.52
C LYS A 213 -28.18 9.96 52.76
N ALA A 214 -28.20 10.58 51.58
CA ALA A 214 -27.00 10.82 50.79
C ALA A 214 -26.34 12.17 51.16
N HIS A 215 -25.07 12.33 50.81
CA HIS A 215 -24.26 13.53 51.09
C HIS A 215 -24.57 14.72 50.15
N GLY A 216 -25.63 14.66 49.32
CA GLY A 216 -25.98 15.72 48.37
C GLY A 216 -25.07 15.79 47.13
N MET A 217 -25.05 16.94 46.44
CA MET A 217 -24.17 17.26 45.31
C MET A 217 -23.40 18.55 45.61
N SER A 218 -22.11 18.59 45.28
CA SER A 218 -21.26 19.79 45.42
C SER A 218 -21.08 20.52 44.09
N LEU A 219 -20.68 21.80 44.17
CA LEU A 219 -20.39 22.60 42.98
C LEU A 219 -19.19 22.06 42.19
N ALA A 220 -18.20 21.48 42.88
CA ALA A 220 -17.07 20.79 42.25
C ALA A 220 -17.50 19.53 41.46
N GLU A 221 -18.59 18.86 41.84
CA GLU A 221 -19.10 17.71 41.11
C GLU A 221 -19.94 18.13 39.90
N MET A 222 -20.64 19.26 39.99
CA MET A 222 -21.32 19.86 38.83
C MET A 222 -20.33 20.24 37.74
N THR A 223 -19.11 20.68 38.09
CA THR A 223 -18.07 21.01 37.10
C THR A 223 -17.51 19.80 36.35
N MET A 224 -17.71 18.56 36.83
CA MET A 224 -17.29 17.33 36.12
C MET A 224 -17.95 17.22 34.73
N ARG A 225 -19.16 17.76 34.57
CA ARG A 225 -19.85 17.86 33.29
C ARG A 225 -19.04 18.66 32.27
N ASN A 226 -18.45 19.77 32.69
CA ASN A 226 -17.67 20.66 31.82
C ASN A 226 -16.35 20.00 31.39
N TRP A 227 -15.76 19.16 32.24
CA TRP A 227 -14.54 18.42 31.90
C TRP A 227 -14.74 17.49 30.69
N VAL A 228 -15.92 16.91 30.52
CA VAL A 228 -16.20 16.00 29.39
C VAL A 228 -16.67 16.75 28.15
N ILE A 229 -17.52 17.77 28.30
CA ILE A 229 -18.00 18.59 27.17
C ILE A 229 -16.84 19.39 26.54
N GLN A 230 -15.97 19.93 27.38
CA GLN A 230 -14.84 20.74 26.96
C GLN A 230 -13.60 20.33 27.76
N PRO A 231 -12.85 19.32 27.32
CA PRO A 231 -11.65 18.83 27.99
C PRO A 231 -10.61 19.94 28.32
N GLY A 232 -10.53 20.98 27.48
CA GLY A 232 -9.67 22.14 27.74
C GLY A 232 -9.99 22.92 29.03
N SER A 233 -11.22 22.82 29.55
CA SER A 233 -11.63 23.46 30.81
C SER A 233 -10.90 22.89 32.03
N LEU A 234 -10.37 21.66 31.93
CA LEU A 234 -9.56 21.02 32.97
C LEU A 234 -8.24 21.77 33.21
N ILE A 235 -7.68 22.36 32.15
CA ILE A 235 -6.44 23.14 32.19
C ILE A 235 -6.71 24.54 32.76
N THR A 236 -7.83 25.16 32.36
CA THR A 236 -8.15 26.54 32.75
C THR A 236 -8.75 26.66 34.15
N HIS A 237 -9.43 25.62 34.66
CA HIS A 237 -10.08 25.59 35.97
C HIS A 237 -9.57 24.47 36.88
N PHE A 238 -8.23 24.32 36.94
CA PHE A 238 -7.57 23.28 37.75
C PHE A 238 -7.93 23.32 39.24
N GLU A 239 -8.38 24.46 39.77
CA GLU A 239 -8.75 24.61 41.18
C GLU A 239 -9.92 23.73 41.63
N THR A 240 -10.76 23.30 40.69
CA THR A 240 -11.92 22.41 40.92
C THR A 240 -11.53 20.92 40.92
N LEU A 241 -10.32 20.59 40.47
CA LEU A 241 -9.87 19.23 40.21
C LEU A 241 -9.51 18.46 41.50
N PRO A 242 -8.75 19.00 42.47
CA PRO A 242 -8.39 18.27 43.68
C PRO A 242 -9.57 17.93 44.58
N SER A 243 -10.61 18.77 44.61
CA SER A 243 -11.81 18.57 45.44
C SER A 243 -12.74 17.49 44.93
N SER A 244 -12.70 17.18 43.63
CA SER A 244 -13.66 16.28 42.97
C SER A 244 -13.03 15.01 42.39
N SER A 245 -11.76 15.04 42.01
CA SER A 245 -11.06 13.94 41.31
C SER A 245 -10.89 12.66 42.14
N LEU A 246 -10.81 12.77 43.46
CA LEU A 246 -10.65 11.63 44.37
C LEU A 246 -11.96 10.86 44.64
N THR A 247 -13.09 11.33 44.12
CA THR A 247 -14.37 10.62 44.21
C THR A 247 -14.51 9.59 43.10
N LEU A 248 -15.29 8.52 43.31
CA LEU A 248 -15.54 7.50 42.28
C LEU A 248 -16.11 8.11 40.98
N LEU A 249 -17.04 9.07 41.11
CA LEU A 249 -17.60 9.80 39.96
C LEU A 249 -16.58 10.72 39.30
N GLY A 250 -15.71 11.35 40.10
CA GLY A 250 -14.60 12.16 39.62
C GLY A 250 -13.62 11.36 38.77
N MET A 251 -13.15 10.22 39.28
CA MET A 251 -12.24 9.33 38.54
C MET A 251 -12.87 8.80 37.25
N LEU A 252 -14.15 8.46 37.28
CA LEU A 252 -14.89 8.00 36.11
C LEU A 252 -15.07 9.14 35.09
N SER A 253 -15.36 10.37 35.54
CA SER A 253 -15.47 11.54 34.67
C SER A 253 -14.14 11.96 34.05
N LEU A 254 -13.02 11.89 34.79
CA LEU A 254 -11.67 12.11 34.25
C LEU A 254 -11.30 11.06 33.20
N THR A 255 -11.63 9.79 33.46
CA THR A 255 -11.43 8.69 32.51
C THR A 255 -12.26 8.92 31.25
N ALA A 256 -13.52 9.34 31.39
CA ALA A 256 -14.39 9.68 30.27
C ALA A 256 -13.88 10.90 29.48
N THR A 257 -13.33 11.92 30.15
CA THR A 257 -12.69 13.08 29.51
C THR A 257 -11.49 12.66 28.66
N ILE A 258 -10.59 11.84 29.20
CA ILE A 258 -9.43 11.34 28.45
C ILE A 258 -9.90 10.50 27.26
N ALA A 259 -10.87 9.60 27.50
CA ALA A 259 -11.42 8.75 26.46
C ALA A 259 -12.06 9.58 25.33
N ALA A 260 -12.88 10.59 25.65
CA ALA A 260 -13.47 11.50 24.68
C ALA A 260 -12.41 12.31 23.91
N ALA A 261 -11.43 12.86 24.60
CA ALA A 261 -10.38 13.69 24.00
C ALA A 261 -9.55 12.93 22.96
N PHE A 262 -9.27 11.64 23.22
CA PHE A 262 -8.48 10.81 22.32
C PHE A 262 -9.31 9.89 21.42
N TYR A 263 -10.64 9.86 21.51
CA TYR A 263 -11.46 8.88 20.78
C TYR A 263 -11.32 9.01 19.26
N THR A 264 -11.43 10.22 18.72
CA THR A 264 -11.29 10.42 17.26
C THR A 264 -9.89 10.07 16.78
N THR A 265 -8.84 10.40 17.56
CA THR A 265 -7.46 9.99 17.25
C THR A 265 -7.30 8.47 17.32
N ALA A 266 -7.86 7.81 18.35
CA ALA A 266 -7.85 6.37 18.51
C ALA A 266 -8.60 5.68 17.36
N SER A 267 -9.74 6.22 16.94
CA SER A 267 -10.51 5.73 15.80
C SER A 267 -9.73 5.86 14.50
N ASP A 268 -9.14 7.02 14.23
CA ASP A 268 -8.33 7.19 13.03
C ASP A 268 -7.13 6.23 13.05
N ALA A 269 -6.43 6.12 14.17
CA ALA A 269 -5.27 5.25 14.31
C ALA A 269 -5.61 3.77 14.16
N MET A 270 -6.74 3.30 14.68
CA MET A 270 -7.03 1.87 14.86
C MET A 270 -8.09 1.30 13.93
N VAL A 271 -8.96 2.13 13.33
CA VAL A 271 -10.14 1.68 12.57
C VAL A 271 -10.17 2.21 11.15
N SER A 272 -9.68 3.44 10.92
CA SER A 272 -9.64 4.04 9.59
C SER A 272 -8.86 3.16 8.60
N PRO A 273 -9.38 2.94 7.37
CA PRO A 273 -8.72 2.09 6.38
C PRO A 273 -7.43 2.75 5.91
N LYS A 274 -6.31 2.03 6.04
CA LYS A 274 -4.96 2.50 5.65
C LYS A 274 -4.27 1.44 4.81
N LEU A 275 -3.35 1.85 3.93
CA LEU A 275 -2.54 0.91 3.16
C LEU A 275 -1.61 0.14 4.09
N LYS A 276 -1.71 -1.18 4.04
CA LYS A 276 -0.89 -2.10 4.82
C LYS A 276 -0.55 -3.32 3.97
N SER A 277 0.71 -3.73 4.00
CA SER A 277 1.17 -4.97 3.36
C SER A 277 0.60 -6.18 4.09
N GLY A 278 0.12 -7.15 3.32
CA GLY A 278 -0.25 -8.47 3.83
C GLY A 278 0.94 -9.32 4.26
N SER A 279 0.63 -10.54 4.69
CA SER A 279 1.61 -11.62 4.78
C SER A 279 1.88 -12.21 3.39
N TRP A 280 2.97 -12.98 3.26
CA TRP A 280 3.19 -13.81 2.08
C TRP A 280 2.04 -14.80 1.90
N GLU A 281 1.43 -14.79 0.72
CA GLU A 281 0.37 -15.72 0.34
C GLU A 281 0.86 -16.56 -0.85
N HIS A 282 0.88 -17.87 -0.71
CA HIS A 282 1.16 -18.79 -1.81
C HIS A 282 -0.07 -18.88 -2.72
N LYS A 283 0.12 -18.57 -4.00
CA LYS A 283 -0.95 -18.56 -5.00
C LYS A 283 -0.41 -19.04 -6.35
N GLU A 284 -1.20 -19.84 -7.03
CA GLU A 284 -0.96 -20.16 -8.43
C GLU A 284 -1.44 -18.99 -9.30
N LEU A 285 -0.52 -18.40 -10.07
CA LEU A 285 -0.81 -17.33 -11.01
C LEU A 285 -0.80 -17.90 -12.43
N ALA A 286 -1.58 -17.32 -13.34
CA ALA A 286 -1.59 -17.70 -14.74
C ALA A 286 -1.12 -16.54 -15.62
N GLY A 287 -0.36 -16.83 -16.66
CA GLY A 287 0.01 -15.87 -17.71
C GLY A 287 -0.26 -16.43 -19.09
N TYR A 288 -0.44 -15.57 -20.08
CA TYR A 288 -0.60 -16.01 -21.46
C TYR A 288 0.76 -16.31 -22.09
N VAL A 289 0.83 -17.45 -22.79
CA VAL A 289 1.99 -17.89 -23.57
C VAL A 289 1.60 -17.93 -25.04
N ARG A 290 2.46 -17.41 -25.90
CA ARG A 290 2.22 -17.29 -27.35
C ARG A 290 3.29 -17.95 -28.21
N ALA A 291 4.55 -18.04 -27.77
CA ALA A 291 5.60 -18.61 -28.61
C ALA A 291 6.65 -19.38 -27.80
N SER A 292 7.40 -20.27 -28.48
CA SER A 292 8.56 -20.92 -27.87
C SER A 292 9.68 -19.91 -27.54
N TYR A 293 10.56 -20.28 -26.60
CA TYR A 293 11.69 -19.45 -26.22
C TYR A 293 12.60 -19.13 -27.42
N ALA A 294 12.90 -17.84 -27.60
CA ALA A 294 13.73 -17.30 -28.68
C ALA A 294 13.20 -17.51 -30.11
N ASN A 295 11.88 -17.61 -30.28
CA ASN A 295 11.24 -17.74 -31.57
C ASN A 295 11.36 -16.43 -32.40
N ALA A 296 12.20 -16.45 -33.44
CA ALA A 296 12.45 -15.27 -34.27
C ALA A 296 11.24 -14.82 -35.10
N ALA A 297 10.36 -15.75 -35.49
CA ALA A 297 9.16 -15.41 -36.25
C ALA A 297 8.18 -14.57 -35.40
N TYR A 298 8.00 -14.96 -34.13
CA TYR A 298 7.15 -14.24 -33.19
C TYR A 298 7.67 -12.84 -32.85
N VAL A 299 8.96 -12.71 -32.52
CA VAL A 299 9.57 -11.41 -32.18
C VAL A 299 9.45 -10.42 -33.34
N ARG A 300 9.53 -10.91 -34.58
CA ARG A 300 9.34 -10.11 -35.80
C ARG A 300 7.88 -9.66 -35.98
N GLU A 301 6.91 -10.50 -35.64
CA GLU A 301 5.47 -10.16 -35.74
C GLU A 301 5.05 -9.08 -34.74
N ASP A 302 5.65 -9.07 -33.54
CA ASP A 302 5.34 -8.10 -32.49
C ASP A 302 5.88 -6.69 -32.79
N CYS A 303 6.89 -6.58 -33.66
CA CYS A 303 7.53 -5.32 -33.99
C CYS A 303 6.64 -4.39 -34.84
N PRO A 304 6.45 -3.11 -34.46
CA PRO A 304 5.74 -2.15 -35.29
C PRO A 304 6.55 -1.77 -36.53
N TYR A 305 5.95 -1.82 -37.71
CA TYR A 305 6.60 -1.45 -38.97
C TYR A 305 5.98 -0.19 -39.58
N LEU A 306 6.83 0.72 -40.06
CA LEU A 306 6.41 1.98 -40.70
C LEU A 306 6.01 1.79 -42.17
N PHE A 307 6.60 0.81 -42.84
CA PHE A 307 6.39 0.51 -44.26
C PHE A 307 5.59 -0.78 -44.40
N ASN A 308 4.75 -0.87 -45.44
CA ASN A 308 3.94 -2.05 -45.66
C ASN A 308 4.84 -3.25 -45.97
N ILE A 309 4.64 -4.37 -45.27
CA ILE A 309 5.44 -5.59 -45.42
C ILE A 309 5.33 -6.21 -46.82
N THR A 310 4.28 -5.88 -47.58
CA THR A 310 4.16 -6.29 -48.99
C THR A 310 5.10 -5.54 -49.92
N GLU A 311 5.54 -4.34 -49.51
CA GLU A 311 6.47 -3.50 -50.27
C GLU A 311 7.92 -3.69 -49.80
N ASP A 312 8.12 -3.89 -48.50
CA ASP A 312 9.42 -4.20 -47.90
C ASP A 312 9.34 -5.39 -46.94
N ILE A 313 9.83 -6.54 -47.40
CA ILE A 313 9.85 -7.79 -46.63
C ILE A 313 10.74 -7.69 -45.38
N HIS A 314 11.66 -6.74 -45.32
CA HIS A 314 12.60 -6.51 -44.22
C HIS A 314 12.15 -5.41 -43.25
N ALA A 315 10.95 -4.84 -43.43
CA ALA A 315 10.44 -3.76 -42.59
C ALA A 315 10.39 -4.16 -41.10
N ALA A 316 9.89 -5.37 -40.80
CA ALA A 316 9.79 -5.88 -39.44
C ALA A 316 11.15 -6.24 -38.82
N GLU A 317 12.06 -6.82 -39.63
CA GLU A 317 13.44 -7.11 -39.24
C GLU A 317 14.21 -5.82 -38.88
N SER A 318 13.99 -4.75 -39.65
CA SER A 318 14.60 -3.45 -39.41
C SER A 318 14.16 -2.85 -38.06
N CYS A 319 12.89 -2.99 -37.68
CA CYS A 319 12.39 -2.54 -36.38
C CYS A 319 13.06 -3.31 -35.22
N MET A 320 13.11 -4.64 -35.33
CA MET A 320 13.80 -5.49 -34.36
C MET A 320 15.27 -5.10 -34.20
N ASN A 321 15.97 -4.79 -35.30
CA ASN A 321 17.36 -4.33 -35.27
C ASN A 321 17.54 -2.97 -34.58
N VAL A 322 16.58 -2.04 -34.72
CA VAL A 322 16.56 -0.78 -33.96
C VAL A 322 16.34 -1.05 -32.47
N GLN A 323 15.43 -1.95 -32.11
CA GLN A 323 15.18 -2.32 -30.71
C GLN A 323 16.41 -2.95 -30.05
N PHE A 324 17.05 -3.90 -30.74
CA PHE A 324 18.29 -4.52 -30.27
C PHE A 324 19.41 -3.51 -30.08
N SER A 325 19.65 -2.61 -31.05
CA SER A 325 20.71 -1.60 -30.95
C SER A 325 20.47 -0.63 -29.79
N GLY A 326 19.28 -0.03 -29.72
CA GLY A 326 18.94 0.91 -28.66
C GLY A 326 19.11 0.31 -27.27
N GLN A 327 18.58 -0.89 -27.02
CA GLN A 327 18.64 -1.49 -25.70
C GLN A 327 20.02 -2.07 -25.35
N SER A 328 20.71 -2.72 -26.29
CA SER A 328 22.02 -3.34 -26.02
C SER A 328 23.07 -2.28 -25.69
N TYR A 329 23.13 -1.19 -26.46
CA TYR A 329 24.05 -0.09 -26.17
C TYR A 329 23.75 0.59 -24.83
N ARG A 330 22.46 0.77 -24.49
CA ARG A 330 22.06 1.28 -23.18
C ARG A 330 22.54 0.36 -22.05
N ASN A 331 22.36 -0.96 -22.18
CA ASN A 331 22.79 -1.93 -21.18
C ASN A 331 24.32 -1.89 -20.98
N LEU A 332 25.09 -1.85 -22.08
CA LEU A 332 26.56 -1.74 -22.02
C LEU A 332 27.02 -0.43 -21.38
N LEU A 333 26.43 0.71 -21.75
CA LEU A 333 26.76 2.02 -21.16
C LEU A 333 26.46 2.06 -19.65
N ASN A 334 25.30 1.53 -19.23
CA ASN A 334 24.96 1.43 -17.80
C ASN A 334 25.96 0.57 -17.04
N TYR A 335 26.41 -0.53 -17.64
CA TYR A 335 27.41 -1.41 -17.04
C TYR A 335 28.79 -0.72 -16.94
N MET A 336 29.21 -0.01 -17.98
CA MET A 336 30.44 0.80 -17.95
C MET A 336 30.39 1.89 -16.88
N ASN A 337 29.25 2.58 -16.73
CA ASN A 337 29.05 3.59 -15.69
C ASN A 337 29.14 2.96 -14.29
N MET A 338 28.52 1.79 -14.10
CA MET A 338 28.58 1.05 -12.84
C MET A 338 30.03 0.72 -12.44
N TRP A 339 30.83 0.18 -13.35
CA TRP A 339 32.25 -0.10 -13.11
C TRP A 339 33.09 1.16 -12.90
N THR A 340 32.76 2.24 -13.62
CA THR A 340 33.43 3.54 -13.43
C THR A 340 33.20 4.08 -12.02
N ASN A 341 31.97 4.01 -11.51
CA ASN A 341 31.63 4.45 -10.15
C ASN A 341 32.31 3.58 -9.09
N LEU A 342 32.38 2.26 -9.30
CA LEU A 342 33.06 1.35 -8.37
C LEU A 342 34.56 1.64 -8.28
N ASN A 343 35.20 1.91 -9.41
CA ASN A 343 36.60 2.33 -9.45
C ASN A 343 36.84 3.68 -8.77
N GLN A 344 35.99 4.68 -9.05
CA GLN A 344 36.12 6.02 -8.46
C GLN A 344 35.95 6.01 -6.94
N ASN A 345 35.07 5.14 -6.42
CA ASN A 345 34.87 4.96 -4.99
C ASN A 345 35.99 4.15 -4.31
N GLY A 346 36.97 3.64 -5.06
CA GLY A 346 38.09 2.84 -4.54
C GLY A 346 37.65 1.51 -3.93
N THR A 347 36.51 0.96 -4.35
CA THR A 347 36.01 -0.32 -3.85
C THR A 347 36.65 -1.45 -4.64
N GLU A 348 37.57 -2.21 -4.03
CA GLU A 348 38.11 -3.41 -4.66
C GLU A 348 37.04 -4.49 -4.72
N ILE A 349 36.67 -4.89 -5.93
CA ILE A 349 35.68 -5.96 -6.16
C ILE A 349 36.40 -7.30 -6.18
N SER A 350 35.78 -8.30 -5.57
CA SER A 350 36.29 -9.66 -5.53
C SER A 350 36.47 -10.24 -6.95
N SER A 351 37.45 -11.12 -7.11
CA SER A 351 37.60 -11.97 -8.31
C SER A 351 36.47 -13.00 -8.44
N ASP A 352 35.74 -13.27 -7.36
CA ASP A 352 34.59 -14.18 -7.30
C ASP A 352 33.41 -13.62 -8.11
N LEU A 353 33.01 -14.36 -9.16
CA LEU A 353 31.93 -13.99 -10.06
C LEU A 353 30.60 -13.71 -9.33
N LYS A 354 30.30 -14.42 -8.24
CA LYS A 354 29.05 -14.22 -7.47
C LYS A 354 28.92 -12.82 -6.89
N LYS A 355 30.04 -12.18 -6.56
CA LYS A 355 30.09 -10.85 -5.91
C LYS A 355 30.24 -9.71 -6.90
N ARG A 356 30.47 -10.03 -8.17
CA ARG A 356 30.65 -9.03 -9.21
C ARG A 356 29.28 -8.45 -9.60
N PRO A 357 29.21 -7.16 -9.92
CA PRO A 357 27.96 -6.56 -10.35
C PRO A 357 27.43 -7.24 -11.62
N GLY A 358 26.13 -7.55 -11.61
CA GLY A 358 25.40 -7.95 -12.82
C GLY A 358 25.04 -6.73 -13.67
N GLY A 359 24.59 -7.00 -14.90
CA GLY A 359 24.00 -5.98 -15.77
C GLY A 359 22.54 -5.66 -15.42
N THR A 360 22.05 -4.57 -15.99
CA THR A 360 20.62 -4.19 -15.93
C THR A 360 20.07 -4.04 -17.34
N THR A 361 18.80 -4.38 -17.52
CA THR A 361 18.05 -4.08 -18.75
C THR A 361 16.66 -3.51 -18.44
N LEU A 362 15.95 -2.93 -19.42
CA LEU A 362 14.60 -2.38 -19.21
C LEU A 362 13.57 -3.14 -20.04
N LEU A 363 12.57 -3.67 -19.35
CA LEU A 363 11.35 -4.21 -19.93
C LEU A 363 10.35 -3.06 -20.14
N PHE A 364 9.82 -2.94 -21.36
CA PHE A 364 8.88 -1.88 -21.78
C PHE A 364 9.32 -0.45 -21.38
N ASP A 365 10.65 -0.21 -21.32
CA ASP A 365 11.30 1.05 -20.97
C ASP A 365 10.99 1.64 -19.58
N ASN A 366 10.15 1.01 -18.77
CA ASN A 366 9.76 1.47 -17.43
C ASN A 366 10.17 0.53 -16.29
N THR A 367 10.42 -0.75 -16.59
CA THR A 367 10.65 -1.79 -15.58
C THR A 367 12.10 -2.21 -15.62
N THR A 368 12.83 -1.95 -14.53
CA THR A 368 14.26 -2.31 -14.44
C THR A 368 14.44 -3.76 -14.06
N MET A 369 15.09 -4.53 -14.92
CA MET A 369 15.45 -5.93 -14.70
C MET A 369 16.91 -6.02 -14.25
N TYR A 370 17.11 -6.58 -13.06
CA TYR A 370 18.42 -6.89 -12.49
C TYR A 370 18.78 -8.33 -12.79
N SER A 371 19.89 -8.52 -13.50
CA SER A 371 20.44 -9.84 -13.78
C SER A 371 21.19 -10.42 -12.59
N SER A 372 21.47 -11.72 -12.64
CA SER A 372 22.33 -12.40 -11.67
C SER A 372 23.24 -13.40 -12.38
N TRP A 373 24.46 -13.53 -11.88
CA TRP A 373 25.41 -14.54 -12.34
C TRP A 373 25.01 -15.91 -11.81
N ILE A 374 24.99 -16.91 -12.69
CA ILE A 374 24.69 -18.31 -12.36
C ILE A 374 25.76 -19.22 -12.94
N GLU A 375 25.75 -20.50 -12.55
CA GLU A 375 26.73 -21.52 -12.91
C GLU A 375 28.17 -21.06 -12.60
N THR A 376 28.28 -20.32 -11.49
CA THR A 376 29.50 -19.61 -11.09
C THR A 376 30.66 -20.55 -10.74
N GLU A 377 30.39 -21.84 -10.52
CA GLU A 377 31.38 -22.90 -10.39
C GLU A 377 32.30 -23.05 -11.62
N HIS A 378 31.83 -22.64 -12.79
CA HIS A 378 32.63 -22.65 -14.02
C HIS A 378 33.33 -21.31 -14.30
N GLY A 379 33.09 -20.29 -13.47
CA GLY A 379 33.60 -18.92 -13.67
C GLY A 379 34.98 -18.64 -13.07
N ASP A 380 35.60 -19.61 -12.40
CA ASP A 380 36.94 -19.45 -11.83
C ASP A 380 38.02 -19.65 -12.89
N VAL A 381 38.55 -18.53 -13.38
CA VAL A 381 39.58 -18.50 -14.43
C VAL A 381 40.91 -19.12 -13.97
N GLU A 382 41.26 -18.97 -12.69
CA GLU A 382 42.53 -19.48 -12.16
C GLU A 382 42.49 -21.00 -12.08
N ALA A 383 41.41 -21.56 -11.53
CA ALA A 383 41.19 -23.00 -11.48
C ALA A 383 41.12 -23.64 -12.89
N GLN A 384 40.44 -23.00 -13.83
CA GLN A 384 40.38 -23.46 -15.23
C GLN A 384 41.75 -23.43 -15.91
N PHE A 385 42.59 -22.44 -15.60
CA PHE A 385 43.95 -22.35 -16.12
C PHE A 385 44.85 -23.45 -15.56
N GLU A 386 44.73 -23.79 -14.26
CA GLU A 386 45.47 -24.90 -13.66
C GLU A 386 45.11 -26.26 -14.27
N GLU A 387 43.82 -26.48 -14.60
CA GLU A 387 43.35 -27.74 -15.19
C GLU A 387 43.71 -27.87 -16.68
N THR A 388 43.52 -26.79 -17.45
CA THR A 388 43.56 -26.85 -18.93
C THR A 388 44.83 -26.23 -19.53
N GLY A 389 45.58 -25.45 -18.75
CA GLY A 389 46.70 -24.63 -19.22
C GLY A 389 46.27 -23.46 -20.11
N ARG A 390 44.97 -23.09 -20.12
CA ARG A 390 44.41 -22.04 -20.97
C ARG A 390 43.59 -21.05 -20.16
N ILE A 391 43.62 -19.77 -20.59
CA ILE A 391 42.79 -18.74 -19.99
C ILE A 391 41.37 -18.92 -20.55
N ILE A 392 40.50 -19.48 -19.72
CA ILE A 392 39.09 -19.72 -20.03
C ILE A 392 38.25 -18.83 -19.13
N ASN A 393 37.40 -18.01 -19.75
CA ASN A 393 36.43 -17.20 -19.05
C ASN A 393 35.03 -17.66 -19.42
N ASN A 394 34.33 -18.28 -18.47
CA ASN A 394 33.00 -18.84 -18.68
C ASN A 394 32.01 -18.22 -17.71
N VAL A 395 31.11 -17.38 -18.23
CA VAL A 395 30.10 -16.71 -17.41
C VAL A 395 28.71 -16.99 -17.94
N THR A 396 27.76 -17.21 -17.03
CA THR A 396 26.34 -17.33 -17.36
C THR A 396 25.55 -16.24 -16.63
N LEU A 397 24.77 -15.48 -17.39
CA LEU A 397 23.94 -14.39 -16.89
C LEU A 397 22.47 -14.80 -17.01
N ALA A 398 21.74 -14.76 -15.91
CA ALA A 398 20.30 -15.00 -15.86
C ALA A 398 19.52 -13.69 -15.68
N LEU A 399 18.38 -13.58 -16.37
CA LEU A 399 17.40 -12.52 -16.17
C LEU A 399 16.13 -13.06 -15.50
N PRO A 400 15.37 -12.18 -14.80
CA PRO A 400 14.02 -12.53 -14.39
C PRO A 400 13.13 -12.77 -15.62
N HIS A 401 12.12 -13.62 -15.49
CA HIS A 401 11.22 -13.94 -16.60
C HIS A 401 10.24 -12.78 -16.88
N PRO A 402 10.25 -12.15 -18.06
CA PRO A 402 9.43 -10.96 -18.34
C PRO A 402 7.92 -11.27 -18.30
N GLY A 403 7.51 -12.52 -18.60
CA GLY A 403 6.10 -12.93 -18.51
C GLY A 403 5.46 -12.76 -17.13
N VAL A 404 6.24 -12.67 -16.04
CA VAL A 404 5.71 -12.42 -14.69
C VAL A 404 5.09 -11.01 -14.59
N TYR A 405 5.66 -10.03 -15.29
CA TYR A 405 5.06 -8.71 -15.43
C TYR A 405 3.67 -8.82 -16.09
N GLY A 406 3.60 -9.49 -17.24
CA GLY A 406 2.34 -9.72 -17.95
C GLY A 406 1.30 -10.40 -17.08
N ALA A 407 1.67 -11.50 -16.42
CA ALA A 407 0.79 -12.23 -15.50
C ALA A 407 0.28 -11.35 -14.34
N SER A 408 1.12 -10.48 -13.78
CA SER A 408 0.74 -9.63 -12.64
C SER A 408 -0.32 -8.59 -12.98
N THR A 409 -0.43 -8.20 -14.25
CA THR A 409 -1.47 -7.26 -14.74
C THR A 409 -2.77 -7.93 -15.14
N LEU A 410 -2.82 -9.26 -15.22
CA LEU A 410 -4.02 -9.97 -15.66
C LEU A 410 -5.10 -9.97 -14.58
N LYS A 411 -6.31 -9.53 -14.96
CA LYS A 411 -7.49 -9.51 -14.07
C LYS A 411 -7.84 -10.88 -13.49
N VAL A 412 -7.54 -11.98 -14.19
CA VAL A 412 -7.79 -13.35 -13.72
C VAL A 412 -7.03 -13.67 -12.44
N ASN A 413 -5.86 -13.05 -12.24
CA ASN A 413 -5.03 -13.26 -11.05
C ASN A 413 -5.48 -12.41 -9.85
N GLY A 414 -6.37 -11.42 -10.06
CA GLY A 414 -6.98 -10.64 -8.99
C GLY A 414 -5.98 -9.88 -8.11
N ILE A 415 -4.88 -9.40 -8.68
CA ILE A 415 -3.88 -8.56 -7.98
C ILE A 415 -4.30 -7.10 -8.17
N LEU A 416 -4.49 -6.38 -7.05
CA LEU A 416 -4.76 -4.94 -7.06
C LEU A 416 -3.53 -4.20 -7.58
N GLN A 417 -3.73 -3.37 -8.60
CA GLN A 417 -2.65 -2.58 -9.17
C GLN A 417 -2.43 -1.28 -8.38
N PRO A 418 -1.24 -0.64 -8.48
CA PRO A 418 -1.01 0.66 -7.84
C PRO A 418 -2.08 1.69 -8.17
N ASP A 419 -2.58 1.72 -9.40
CA ASP A 419 -3.66 2.61 -9.85
C ASP A 419 -4.99 2.38 -9.11
N ASP A 420 -5.29 1.12 -8.76
CA ASP A 420 -6.45 0.75 -7.94
C ASP A 420 -6.31 1.25 -6.49
N LEU A 421 -5.11 1.63 -6.07
CA LEU A 421 -4.75 2.04 -4.71
C LEU A 421 -4.28 3.51 -4.68
N ALA A 422 -4.97 4.37 -5.43
CA ALA A 422 -4.67 5.80 -5.56
C ALA A 422 -3.25 6.12 -6.09
N GLY A 423 -2.66 5.23 -6.88
CA GLY A 423 -1.34 5.41 -7.49
C GLY A 423 -0.17 5.24 -6.51
N VAL A 424 -0.42 4.79 -5.28
CA VAL A 424 0.61 4.63 -4.23
C VAL A 424 0.73 3.18 -3.74
N GLY A 425 -0.10 2.27 -4.25
CA GLY A 425 -0.05 0.87 -3.85
C GLY A 425 1.21 0.16 -4.31
N GLU A 426 1.55 -0.91 -3.59
CA GLU A 426 2.71 -1.73 -3.86
C GLU A 426 2.35 -3.22 -3.77
N TYR A 427 3.01 -4.03 -4.58
CA TYR A 427 2.98 -5.47 -4.43
C TYR A 427 4.31 -6.10 -4.86
N THR A 428 4.56 -7.27 -4.30
CA THR A 428 5.72 -8.10 -4.62
C THR A 428 5.24 -9.49 -5.01
N VAL A 429 5.78 -10.02 -6.10
CA VAL A 429 5.57 -11.39 -6.57
C VAL A 429 6.90 -12.13 -6.61
N ARG A 430 6.97 -13.30 -5.99
CA ARG A 430 8.06 -14.27 -6.11
C ARG A 430 7.56 -15.46 -6.89
N ALA A 431 7.97 -15.56 -8.15
CA ALA A 431 7.49 -16.56 -9.08
C ALA A 431 8.52 -17.67 -9.29
N GLY A 432 8.10 -18.92 -9.10
CA GLY A 432 8.88 -20.10 -9.47
C GLY A 432 8.70 -20.40 -10.94
N VAL A 433 9.46 -19.69 -11.77
CA VAL A 433 9.45 -19.77 -13.25
C VAL A 433 10.87 -19.83 -13.76
N VAL A 434 11.06 -20.36 -14.97
CA VAL A 434 12.38 -20.42 -15.60
C VAL A 434 12.95 -19.03 -15.90
N SER A 435 14.27 -18.89 -15.83
CA SER A 435 14.95 -17.62 -16.10
C SER A 435 15.68 -17.65 -17.43
N PRO A 436 15.38 -16.78 -18.41
CA PRO A 436 16.15 -16.68 -19.63
C PRO A 436 17.61 -16.33 -19.31
N SER A 437 18.54 -17.10 -19.87
CA SER A 437 19.95 -17.05 -19.49
C SER A 437 20.85 -17.14 -20.70
N VAL A 438 21.91 -16.31 -20.73
CA VAL A 438 22.94 -16.33 -21.77
C VAL A 438 24.27 -16.75 -21.15
N ASN A 439 24.94 -17.68 -21.80
CA ASN A 439 26.30 -18.10 -21.46
C ASN A 439 27.28 -17.56 -22.49
N VAL A 440 28.40 -17.05 -21.99
CA VAL A 440 29.51 -16.56 -22.79
C VAL A 440 30.79 -17.25 -22.34
N LEU A 441 31.33 -18.07 -23.22
CA LEU A 441 32.59 -18.79 -23.04
C LEU A 441 33.65 -18.17 -23.93
N CYS A 442 34.64 -17.49 -23.35
CA CYS A 442 35.78 -16.89 -24.05
C CYS A 442 37.08 -17.63 -23.75
N VAL A 443 37.87 -17.92 -24.77
CA VAL A 443 39.14 -18.64 -24.67
C VAL A 443 40.24 -17.86 -25.37
N ASP A 444 41.37 -17.69 -24.70
CA ASP A 444 42.60 -17.15 -25.31
C ASP A 444 43.29 -18.22 -26.17
N MET A 445 43.61 -17.87 -27.42
CA MET A 445 44.13 -18.79 -28.43
C MET A 445 45.29 -18.19 -29.21
N GLU A 446 46.31 -19.01 -29.47
CA GLU A 446 47.41 -18.61 -30.33
C GLU A 446 46.98 -18.56 -31.81
N LYS A 447 47.67 -17.72 -32.59
CA LYS A 447 47.46 -17.62 -34.04
C LYS A 447 47.56 -18.97 -34.77
N LYS A 448 48.47 -19.86 -34.34
CA LYS A 448 48.67 -21.17 -34.99
C LYS A 448 47.53 -22.13 -34.72
N GLU A 449 46.99 -22.11 -33.50
CA GLU A 449 45.89 -22.97 -33.07
C GLU A 449 44.57 -22.60 -33.76
N LEU A 450 44.41 -21.30 -34.05
CA LEU A 450 43.24 -20.74 -34.70
C LEU A 450 43.24 -20.95 -36.24
N ALA A 451 44.39 -21.29 -36.84
CA ALA A 451 44.53 -21.43 -38.29
C ALA A 451 43.49 -22.38 -38.94
N PRO A 452 43.17 -23.57 -38.40
CA PRO A 452 42.13 -24.43 -38.98
C PRO A 452 40.76 -23.75 -39.09
N LEU A 453 40.46 -22.78 -38.23
CA LEU A 453 39.20 -22.03 -38.21
C LEU A 453 39.23 -20.75 -39.05
N VAL A 454 40.38 -20.36 -39.61
CA VAL A 454 40.54 -19.13 -40.40
C VAL A 454 40.76 -19.46 -41.87
N TYR A 455 39.77 -19.13 -42.69
CA TYR A 455 39.72 -19.48 -44.11
C TYR A 455 40.97 -19.03 -44.88
N THR A 456 41.50 -17.82 -44.64
CA THR A 456 42.69 -17.30 -45.36
C THR A 456 43.98 -18.08 -45.11
N THR A 457 43.99 -19.00 -44.15
CA THR A 457 45.14 -19.88 -43.88
C THR A 457 45.03 -21.26 -44.53
N TRP A 458 43.89 -21.58 -45.15
CA TRP A 458 43.68 -22.88 -45.76
C TRP A 458 44.53 -23.04 -47.04
N PRO A 459 45.00 -24.26 -47.37
CA PRO A 459 45.96 -24.49 -48.45
C PRO A 459 45.54 -23.98 -49.84
N ASN A 460 44.23 -23.98 -50.13
CA ASN A 460 43.67 -23.60 -51.44
C ASN A 460 42.73 -22.39 -51.34
N ALA A 461 42.82 -21.60 -50.27
CA ALA A 461 41.94 -20.45 -50.08
C ALA A 461 42.21 -19.35 -51.11
N LYS A 462 41.15 -18.92 -51.81
CA LYS A 462 41.20 -17.70 -52.62
C LYS A 462 41.13 -16.47 -51.73
N VAL A 463 42.16 -15.63 -51.78
CA VAL A 463 42.35 -14.49 -50.89
C VAL A 463 42.57 -13.20 -51.68
N ASN A 464 42.06 -12.10 -51.13
CA ASN A 464 42.31 -10.73 -51.57
C ASN A 464 43.11 -9.99 -50.49
N ASN A 465 43.85 -8.96 -50.88
CA ASN A 465 44.47 -8.05 -49.91
C ASN A 465 43.40 -7.08 -49.37
N THR A 466 43.51 -6.71 -48.10
CA THR A 466 42.71 -5.62 -47.51
C THR A 466 43.46 -4.29 -47.62
N ASP A 467 42.81 -3.21 -47.17
CA ASP A 467 43.46 -1.89 -47.06
C ASP A 467 44.58 -1.85 -46.01
N ILE A 468 44.66 -2.86 -45.14
CA ILE A 468 45.71 -3.00 -44.14
C ILE A 468 46.90 -3.78 -44.73
N PRO A 469 48.11 -3.19 -44.75
CA PRO A 469 49.29 -3.85 -45.30
C PRO A 469 49.55 -5.21 -44.65
N GLY A 470 49.64 -6.26 -45.49
CA GLY A 470 49.97 -7.62 -45.05
C GLY A 470 48.79 -8.44 -44.50
N GLN A 471 47.59 -7.86 -44.41
CA GLN A 471 46.37 -8.59 -44.05
C GLN A 471 45.65 -9.10 -45.31
N LYS A 472 45.17 -10.33 -45.24
CA LYS A 472 44.44 -11.00 -46.31
C LYS A 472 43.02 -11.31 -45.87
N THR A 473 42.07 -11.13 -46.77
CA THR A 473 40.66 -11.48 -46.59
C THR A 473 40.23 -12.54 -47.61
N GLY A 474 39.20 -13.31 -47.28
CA GLY A 474 38.58 -14.22 -48.25
C GLY A 474 37.86 -13.46 -49.36
N TRP A 475 37.87 -13.99 -50.58
CA TRP A 475 37.10 -13.44 -51.70
C TRP A 475 35.58 -13.42 -51.40
N PRO A 476 34.74 -12.63 -52.11
CA PRO A 476 33.32 -12.46 -51.77
C PRO A 476 32.49 -13.75 -51.67
N GLY A 477 32.86 -14.83 -52.38
CA GLY A 477 32.19 -16.13 -52.33
C GLY A 477 32.84 -17.17 -51.42
N TRP A 478 33.75 -16.78 -50.52
CA TRP A 478 34.52 -17.71 -49.67
C TRP A 478 33.66 -18.67 -48.84
N THR A 479 32.46 -18.26 -48.45
CA THR A 479 31.51 -19.09 -47.68
C THR A 479 31.09 -20.34 -48.44
N GLY A 480 31.00 -20.27 -49.78
CA GLY A 480 30.69 -21.42 -50.64
C GLY A 480 31.84 -22.43 -50.76
N GLU A 481 33.07 -22.04 -50.41
CA GLU A 481 34.23 -22.93 -50.39
C GLU A 481 34.40 -23.64 -49.04
N VAL A 482 33.65 -23.22 -48.02
CA VAL A 482 33.54 -23.98 -46.77
C VAL A 482 32.80 -25.29 -47.09
N PRO A 483 33.39 -26.47 -46.78
CA PRO A 483 32.75 -27.75 -47.07
C PRO A 483 31.32 -27.79 -46.50
N GLN A 484 30.37 -28.35 -47.22
CA GLN A 484 28.99 -28.42 -46.72
C GLN A 484 28.90 -29.26 -45.43
N PRO A 485 27.87 -29.05 -44.59
CA PRO A 485 27.66 -29.82 -43.36
C PRO A 485 27.48 -31.32 -43.61
N LEU A 486 26.99 -31.69 -44.79
CA LEU A 486 26.87 -33.07 -45.23
C LEU A 486 28.00 -33.39 -46.21
N ASP A 487 28.66 -34.53 -46.00
CA ASP A 487 29.62 -35.07 -46.95
C ASP A 487 28.91 -35.59 -48.21
N GLY A 488 29.69 -35.98 -49.24
CA GLY A 488 29.14 -36.56 -50.48
C GLY A 488 28.40 -37.89 -50.32
N LYS A 489 28.27 -38.40 -49.09
CA LYS A 489 27.55 -39.63 -48.70
C LYS A 489 26.42 -39.35 -47.70
N ASN A 490 26.00 -38.09 -47.54
CA ASN A 490 24.99 -37.65 -46.56
C ASN A 490 25.34 -37.97 -45.09
N LYS A 491 26.63 -37.98 -44.73
CA LYS A 491 27.08 -38.05 -43.33
C LYS A 491 27.51 -36.68 -42.84
N ASP A 492 27.32 -36.43 -41.55
CA ASP A 492 27.73 -35.17 -40.94
C ASP A 492 29.25 -34.98 -41.00
N TYR A 493 29.64 -33.85 -41.58
CA TYR A 493 31.02 -33.44 -41.74
C TYR A 493 31.35 -32.30 -40.77
N TYR A 494 32.22 -32.59 -39.80
CA TYR A 494 32.53 -31.68 -38.69
C TYR A 494 33.84 -30.91 -38.83
N LEU A 495 34.41 -30.81 -40.04
CA LEU A 495 35.72 -30.20 -40.30
C LEU A 495 36.87 -30.91 -39.56
N ASN A 496 38.09 -30.40 -39.73
CA ASN A 496 39.29 -30.93 -39.06
C ASN A 496 39.27 -30.59 -37.57
N ARG A 497 39.87 -31.46 -36.77
CA ARG A 497 39.98 -31.31 -35.31
C ARG A 497 40.87 -30.13 -34.91
N THR A 498 40.45 -29.40 -33.89
CA THR A 498 41.24 -28.35 -33.25
C THR A 498 41.58 -28.71 -31.80
N VAL A 499 42.57 -28.04 -31.24
CA VAL A 499 43.02 -28.25 -29.84
C VAL A 499 41.99 -27.75 -28.80
N VAL A 500 40.99 -26.97 -29.21
CA VAL A 500 39.93 -26.41 -28.34
C VAL A 500 38.58 -27.09 -28.56
N ASP A 501 38.52 -28.17 -29.36
CA ASP A 501 37.27 -28.87 -29.67
C ASP A 501 36.55 -29.33 -28.40
N ASP A 502 37.26 -29.86 -27.40
CA ASP A 502 36.61 -30.32 -26.16
C ASP A 502 36.09 -29.17 -25.29
N ILE A 503 36.73 -28.00 -25.31
CA ILE A 503 36.33 -26.81 -24.55
C ILE A 503 35.01 -26.26 -25.12
N PHE A 504 34.95 -26.04 -26.43
CA PHE A 504 33.75 -25.53 -27.10
C PHE A 504 32.72 -26.61 -27.43
N ARG A 505 33.03 -27.88 -27.13
CA ARG A 505 32.24 -29.07 -27.45
C ARG A 505 31.96 -29.19 -28.95
N TRP A 506 33.01 -29.23 -29.77
CA TRP A 506 32.98 -29.41 -31.22
C TRP A 506 33.35 -30.84 -31.67
N GLY A 507 32.87 -31.17 -32.87
CA GLY A 507 33.09 -32.41 -33.59
C GLY A 507 32.12 -33.54 -33.23
N PRO A 508 32.33 -34.74 -33.81
CA PRO A 508 31.37 -35.84 -33.76
C PRO A 508 31.03 -36.36 -32.36
N LYS A 509 31.86 -36.10 -31.35
CA LYS A 509 31.57 -36.47 -29.95
C LYS A 509 30.39 -35.67 -29.38
N TYR A 510 30.22 -34.43 -29.84
CA TYR A 510 29.21 -33.51 -29.34
C TYR A 510 28.21 -33.12 -30.43
N GLU A 511 28.34 -33.69 -31.63
CA GLU A 511 27.50 -33.43 -32.81
C GLU A 511 27.42 -31.94 -33.21
N ARG A 512 28.48 -31.17 -32.91
CA ARG A 512 28.51 -29.72 -33.18
C ARG A 512 29.67 -29.36 -34.11
N ARG A 513 29.42 -28.48 -35.05
CA ARG A 513 30.41 -28.06 -36.05
C ARG A 513 31.12 -26.77 -35.59
N PRO A 514 32.46 -26.66 -35.74
CA PRO A 514 33.18 -25.44 -35.39
C PRO A 514 32.89 -24.28 -36.38
N PRO A 515 33.05 -23.01 -35.95
CA PRO A 515 32.92 -21.85 -36.81
C PRO A 515 34.09 -21.73 -37.79
N VAL A 516 33.86 -21.06 -38.92
CA VAL A 516 34.93 -20.65 -39.83
C VAL A 516 34.88 -19.14 -39.99
N PHE A 517 35.99 -18.47 -39.69
CA PHE A 517 36.16 -17.04 -39.85
C PHE A 517 36.83 -16.73 -41.20
N GLN A 518 36.42 -15.63 -41.82
CA GLN A 518 36.96 -15.22 -43.12
C GLN A 518 38.46 -14.91 -43.07
N MET A 519 38.93 -14.31 -41.97
CA MET A 519 40.29 -13.81 -41.80
C MET A 519 40.64 -13.64 -40.32
N TYR A 520 41.87 -13.24 -40.01
CA TYR A 520 42.22 -12.74 -38.68
C TYR A 520 41.78 -11.28 -38.54
N PRO A 521 41.10 -10.91 -37.45
CA PRO A 521 40.80 -9.50 -37.20
C PRO A 521 42.09 -8.71 -36.96
N PHE A 522 42.08 -7.45 -37.35
CA PHE A 522 43.10 -6.49 -36.94
C PHE A 522 42.89 -6.06 -35.49
N ASP A 523 43.87 -5.36 -34.90
CA ASP A 523 43.77 -4.85 -33.54
C ASP A 523 42.51 -4.00 -33.37
N PHE A 524 41.85 -4.15 -32.21
CA PHE A 524 40.59 -3.52 -31.82
C PHE A 524 39.37 -3.87 -32.67
N ASN A 525 39.44 -4.96 -33.44
CA ASN A 525 38.31 -5.42 -34.26
C ASN A 525 37.78 -6.80 -33.82
N LEU A 526 36.50 -7.02 -34.14
CA LEU A 526 35.76 -8.27 -33.92
C LEU A 526 35.26 -8.85 -35.24
N LEU A 527 35.31 -10.17 -35.38
CA LEU A 527 34.65 -10.95 -36.41
C LEU A 527 33.63 -11.86 -35.77
N THR A 528 32.47 -12.04 -36.39
CA THR A 528 31.42 -12.92 -35.85
C THR A 528 30.93 -13.90 -36.90
N ASN A 529 30.83 -15.17 -36.54
CA ASN A 529 30.20 -16.22 -37.35
C ASN A 529 28.94 -16.75 -36.65
N ALA A 530 27.81 -16.68 -37.36
CA ALA A 530 26.53 -17.28 -36.99
C ALA A 530 25.97 -18.22 -38.08
N THR A 531 26.75 -18.49 -39.12
CA THR A 531 26.31 -19.24 -40.31
C THR A 531 26.50 -20.75 -40.17
N VAL A 532 27.03 -21.22 -39.03
CA VAL A 532 27.17 -22.66 -38.75
C VAL A 532 25.80 -23.34 -38.81
N TYR A 533 25.71 -24.39 -39.62
CA TYR A 533 24.49 -25.18 -39.81
C TYR A 533 24.07 -25.88 -38.50
N ALA A 534 22.77 -25.84 -38.18
CA ALA A 534 22.18 -26.44 -36.98
C ALA A 534 22.89 -26.08 -35.66
N ALA A 535 23.53 -24.90 -35.59
CA ALA A 535 24.20 -24.45 -34.38
C ALA A 535 23.22 -23.82 -33.38
N ASP A 536 23.53 -24.01 -32.11
CA ASP A 536 22.89 -23.42 -30.93
C ASP A 536 23.67 -22.22 -30.38
N ALA A 537 24.67 -21.74 -31.12
CA ALA A 537 25.61 -20.72 -30.70
C ALA A 537 26.05 -19.79 -31.83
N ILE A 538 26.45 -18.58 -31.47
CA ILE A 538 27.24 -17.69 -32.32
C ILE A 538 28.66 -17.57 -31.77
N TYR A 539 29.62 -17.29 -32.66
CA TYR A 539 31.03 -17.23 -32.29
C TYR A 539 31.65 -15.90 -32.68
N THR A 540 32.35 -15.26 -31.76
CA THR A 540 33.10 -14.04 -32.02
C THR A 540 34.60 -14.31 -31.91
N LEU A 541 35.38 -13.62 -32.72
CA LEU A 541 36.84 -13.66 -32.74
C LEU A 541 37.36 -12.24 -32.64
N GLY A 542 38.10 -11.95 -31.58
CA GLY A 542 38.61 -10.62 -31.30
C GLY A 542 40.12 -10.54 -31.21
N LYS A 543 40.64 -9.35 -31.47
CA LYS A 543 42.05 -9.02 -31.32
C LYS A 543 42.23 -7.70 -30.59
N THR A 544 42.99 -7.73 -29.49
CA THR A 544 43.49 -6.52 -28.83
C THR A 544 44.91 -6.20 -29.30
N ALA A 545 45.31 -4.93 -29.23
CA ALA A 545 46.69 -4.51 -29.53
C ALA A 545 47.69 -4.92 -28.44
N GLU A 546 47.22 -5.15 -27.21
CA GLU A 546 48.10 -5.39 -26.04
C GLU A 546 48.60 -6.84 -25.94
N ASN A 547 47.91 -7.79 -26.58
CA ASN A 547 48.26 -9.20 -26.58
C ASN A 547 48.63 -9.67 -27.98
N THR A 548 49.44 -10.72 -28.11
CA THR A 548 49.74 -11.40 -29.39
C THR A 548 48.69 -12.47 -29.74
N ASN A 549 47.99 -13.00 -28.73
CA ASN A 549 46.93 -13.99 -28.91
C ASN A 549 45.60 -13.36 -29.37
N TYR A 550 44.66 -14.23 -29.69
CA TYR A 550 43.30 -13.92 -30.13
C TYR A 550 42.31 -14.50 -29.13
N THR A 551 41.20 -13.81 -28.92
CA THR A 551 40.14 -14.31 -28.02
C THR A 551 38.96 -14.79 -28.83
N VAL A 552 38.60 -16.05 -28.70
CA VAL A 552 37.40 -16.65 -29.31
C VAL A 552 36.33 -16.76 -28.25
N CYS A 553 35.16 -16.18 -28.49
CA CYS A 553 34.01 -16.33 -27.60
C CYS A 553 32.86 -17.08 -28.28
N GLN A 554 32.16 -17.90 -27.51
CA GLN A 554 30.93 -18.58 -27.87
C GLN A 554 29.79 -18.02 -27.03
N LEU A 555 28.67 -17.67 -27.66
CA LEU A 555 27.45 -17.23 -26.97
C LEU A 555 26.34 -18.25 -27.20
N ARG A 556 25.72 -18.75 -26.13
CA ARG A 556 24.60 -19.70 -26.12
C ARG A 556 23.50 -19.22 -25.19
N SER A 557 22.26 -19.63 -25.43
CA SER A 557 21.14 -19.21 -24.58
C SER A 557 20.14 -20.33 -24.31
N TRP A 558 19.58 -20.34 -23.11
CA TRP A 558 18.57 -21.30 -22.63
C TRP A 558 17.72 -20.68 -21.51
N VAL A 559 16.80 -21.47 -20.96
CA VAL A 559 15.98 -21.10 -19.82
C VAL A 559 16.44 -21.86 -18.58
N SER A 560 17.08 -21.17 -17.63
CA SER A 560 17.65 -21.79 -16.43
C SER A 560 16.57 -22.14 -15.40
N PRO A 561 16.61 -23.34 -14.80
CA PRO A 561 15.71 -23.75 -13.73
C PRO A 561 16.19 -23.35 -12.33
N ASN A 562 17.41 -22.81 -12.22
CA ASN A 562 18.10 -22.56 -10.94
C ASN A 562 17.73 -21.22 -10.29
N CYS A 563 16.69 -20.56 -10.81
CA CYS A 563 16.28 -19.23 -10.39
C CYS A 563 14.79 -19.19 -10.05
N SER A 564 14.43 -18.14 -9.31
CA SER A 564 13.08 -17.59 -9.21
C SER A 564 13.08 -16.14 -9.67
N THR A 565 11.92 -15.62 -10.03
CA THR A 565 11.74 -14.22 -10.42
C THR A 565 11.08 -13.45 -9.29
N GLU A 566 11.77 -12.43 -8.77
CA GLU A 566 11.19 -11.44 -7.87
C GLU A 566 10.74 -10.22 -8.66
N PHE A 567 9.45 -9.90 -8.63
CA PHE A 567 8.88 -8.70 -9.23
C PHE A 567 8.33 -7.79 -8.15
N ASN A 568 8.84 -6.57 -8.08
CA ASN A 568 8.39 -5.52 -7.16
C ASN A 568 7.82 -4.37 -7.96
N ILE A 569 6.61 -3.94 -7.63
CA ILE A 569 6.03 -2.72 -8.17
C ILE A 569 5.66 -1.79 -7.03
N SER A 570 5.98 -0.51 -7.23
CA SER A 570 5.57 0.56 -6.34
C SER A 570 5.05 1.72 -7.17
N GLY A 571 3.91 2.27 -6.77
CA GLY A 571 3.34 3.47 -7.41
C GLY A 571 4.27 4.69 -7.34
N ILE A 572 5.21 4.73 -6.38
CA ILE A 572 6.15 5.84 -6.20
C ILE A 572 7.56 5.57 -6.73
N ALA A 573 8.05 4.34 -6.61
CA ALA A 573 9.43 3.98 -6.99
C ALA A 573 9.52 3.32 -8.38
N GLY A 574 8.39 3.01 -9.01
CA GLY A 574 8.32 2.31 -10.28
C GLY A 574 8.38 0.79 -10.13
N ALA A 575 8.66 0.12 -11.25
CA ALA A 575 8.68 -1.33 -11.35
C ALA A 575 10.12 -1.87 -11.44
N SER A 576 10.41 -2.94 -10.71
CA SER A 576 11.70 -3.63 -10.76
C SER A 576 11.54 -5.14 -10.69
N MET A 577 12.39 -5.86 -11.42
CA MET A 577 12.44 -7.31 -11.44
C MET A 577 13.86 -7.77 -11.15
N LYS A 578 14.01 -8.85 -10.40
CA LYS A 578 15.31 -9.44 -10.07
C LYS A 578 15.26 -10.95 -10.22
N ALA A 579 16.31 -11.53 -10.81
CA ALA A 579 16.53 -12.97 -10.76
C ALA A 579 17.14 -13.34 -9.39
N HIS A 580 16.53 -14.26 -8.66
CA HIS A 580 17.09 -14.82 -7.44
C HIS A 580 17.51 -16.25 -7.71
N CYS A 581 18.82 -16.52 -7.73
CA CYS A 581 19.39 -17.76 -8.25
C CYS A 581 20.37 -18.40 -7.28
N GLU A 582 20.54 -19.73 -7.41
CA GLU A 582 21.52 -20.53 -6.65
C GLU A 582 21.40 -20.45 -5.12
N ASP A 583 20.20 -20.15 -4.62
CA ASP A 583 19.88 -20.22 -3.21
C ASP A 583 19.15 -21.54 -2.89
N ASP A 584 19.77 -22.37 -2.06
CA ASP A 584 19.18 -23.62 -1.58
C ASP A 584 18.06 -23.39 -0.57
N ALA A 585 17.97 -22.21 0.05
CA ALA A 585 16.88 -21.84 0.96
C ALA A 585 15.64 -21.31 0.23
N ASP A 586 15.74 -20.92 -1.04
CA ASP A 586 14.62 -20.31 -1.78
C ASP A 586 13.47 -21.29 -2.02
N GLU A 587 12.37 -21.08 -1.30
CA GLU A 587 11.13 -21.85 -1.43
C GLU A 587 10.44 -21.69 -2.79
N ASN A 588 10.65 -20.56 -3.46
CA ASN A 588 10.04 -20.25 -4.75
C ASN A 588 10.92 -20.67 -5.94
N ALA A 589 12.06 -21.33 -5.72
CA ALA A 589 12.93 -21.77 -6.82
C ALA A 589 12.18 -22.71 -7.78
N TYR A 590 12.26 -22.45 -9.10
CA TYR A 590 11.56 -23.24 -10.11
C TYR A 590 11.86 -24.74 -10.01
N ARG A 591 13.13 -25.10 -9.77
CA ARG A 591 13.59 -26.49 -9.57
C ARG A 591 12.82 -27.28 -8.50
N ARG A 592 12.23 -26.62 -7.50
CA ARG A 592 11.45 -27.29 -6.44
C ARG A 592 10.06 -27.71 -6.88
N SER A 593 9.53 -27.12 -7.96
CA SER A 593 8.21 -27.47 -8.50
C SER A 593 8.23 -28.75 -9.35
N PHE A 594 9.40 -29.33 -9.60
CA PHE A 594 9.58 -30.50 -10.45
C PHE A 594 10.53 -31.53 -9.83
N PRO A 595 10.48 -32.81 -10.25
CA PRO A 595 11.43 -33.85 -9.82
C PRO A 595 12.88 -33.50 -10.20
N SER A 596 13.84 -33.88 -9.36
CA SER A 596 15.27 -33.60 -9.56
C SER A 596 15.92 -34.37 -10.70
N ASP A 597 15.30 -35.45 -11.16
CA ASP A 597 15.79 -36.38 -12.19
C ASP A 597 15.33 -36.05 -13.62
N GLN A 598 14.57 -34.97 -13.81
CA GLN A 598 14.14 -34.56 -15.15
C GLN A 598 15.27 -33.91 -15.96
N GLY A 599 15.20 -34.05 -17.29
CA GLY A 599 16.09 -33.34 -18.20
C GLY A 599 15.75 -31.85 -18.25
N TRP A 600 16.74 -31.00 -17.98
CA TRP A 600 16.60 -29.54 -18.11
C TRP A 600 16.74 -29.09 -19.57
N SER A 601 16.28 -27.87 -19.89
CA SER A 601 16.28 -27.35 -21.25
C SER A 601 17.70 -27.29 -21.83
N ALA A 602 17.89 -27.85 -23.01
CA ALA A 602 19.10 -27.61 -23.80
C ALA A 602 19.09 -26.18 -24.39
N PRO A 603 20.26 -25.66 -24.83
CA PRO A 603 20.32 -24.40 -25.54
C PRO A 603 19.42 -24.35 -26.76
N SER A 604 18.70 -23.25 -26.90
CA SER A 604 17.70 -23.08 -27.96
C SER A 604 18.39 -22.97 -29.33
N LEU A 605 17.93 -23.76 -30.29
CA LEU A 605 18.36 -23.65 -31.68
C LEU A 605 17.80 -22.37 -32.34
N ASP A 606 16.61 -21.93 -31.90
CA ASP A 606 15.93 -20.75 -32.45
C ASP A 606 16.67 -19.45 -32.06
N TRP A 607 17.33 -19.45 -30.89
CA TRP A 607 18.13 -18.34 -30.40
C TRP A 607 19.16 -17.83 -31.41
N LYS A 608 19.78 -18.73 -32.18
CA LYS A 608 20.83 -18.35 -33.14
C LYS A 608 20.32 -17.33 -34.17
N TRP A 609 19.06 -17.45 -34.60
CA TRP A 609 18.49 -16.53 -35.59
C TRP A 609 18.33 -15.12 -35.04
N LEU A 610 17.89 -14.99 -33.78
CA LEU A 610 17.82 -13.71 -33.10
C LEU A 610 19.23 -13.15 -32.84
N ALA A 611 20.18 -14.00 -32.43
CA ALA A 611 21.57 -13.61 -32.21
C ALA A 611 22.29 -13.18 -33.50
N ASP A 612 21.93 -13.77 -34.65
CA ASP A 612 22.43 -13.36 -35.97
C ASP A 612 21.98 -11.93 -36.32
N GLN A 613 20.73 -11.60 -36.02
CA GLN A 613 20.19 -10.26 -36.24
C GLN A 613 20.76 -9.24 -35.25
N TRP A 614 20.91 -9.63 -34.00
CA TRP A 614 21.59 -8.83 -32.99
C TRP A 614 23.05 -8.51 -33.37
N ARG A 615 23.84 -9.49 -33.86
CA ARG A 615 25.23 -9.20 -34.27
C ARG A 615 25.31 -8.22 -35.44
N LEU A 616 24.32 -8.25 -36.35
CA LEU A 616 24.27 -7.36 -37.51
C LEU A 616 23.93 -5.94 -37.08
N SER A 617 22.92 -5.79 -36.21
CA SER A 617 22.52 -4.49 -35.67
C SER A 617 23.58 -3.85 -34.76
N MET A 618 24.46 -4.64 -34.15
CA MET A 618 25.55 -4.15 -33.29
C MET A 618 26.87 -3.91 -34.05
N ASP A 619 26.99 -4.20 -35.34
CA ASP A 619 28.27 -4.22 -36.07
C ASP A 619 29.37 -5.09 -35.42
N LEU A 620 28.99 -6.23 -34.82
CA LEU A 620 29.95 -7.19 -34.22
C LEU A 620 30.81 -7.94 -35.26
N ASN A 621 30.56 -7.71 -36.55
CA ASN A 621 31.34 -8.25 -37.65
C ASN A 621 32.08 -7.17 -38.46
N GLY A 622 32.19 -5.94 -37.94
CA GLY A 622 32.88 -4.83 -38.60
C GLY A 622 34.35 -5.11 -38.92
N GLY A 623 34.98 -6.08 -38.24
CA GLY A 623 36.34 -6.53 -38.54
C GLY A 623 36.51 -7.19 -39.91
N ALA A 624 35.43 -7.60 -40.58
CA ALA A 624 35.51 -8.21 -41.92
C ALA A 624 35.96 -7.20 -42.99
N VAL A 625 35.71 -5.92 -42.72
CA VAL A 625 36.08 -4.76 -43.55
C VAL A 625 36.93 -3.73 -42.78
N ASN A 626 37.39 -4.08 -41.57
CA ASN A 626 38.17 -3.23 -40.68
C ASN A 626 37.53 -1.86 -40.35
N ASN A 627 36.22 -1.85 -40.04
CA ASN A 627 35.47 -0.62 -39.73
C ASN A 627 35.94 0.13 -38.46
N ASN A 628 36.73 -0.51 -37.59
CA ASN A 628 37.24 0.07 -36.34
C ASN A 628 36.13 0.68 -35.46
N ALA A 629 35.05 -0.07 -35.28
CA ALA A 629 33.90 0.35 -34.51
C ALA A 629 34.24 0.52 -33.02
N SER A 630 33.73 1.58 -32.38
CA SER A 630 34.05 1.92 -30.98
C SER A 630 33.65 0.81 -30.00
N ASN A 631 32.56 0.10 -30.27
CA ASN A 631 32.12 -1.03 -29.46
C ASN A 631 33.07 -2.22 -29.56
N ALA A 632 33.58 -2.54 -30.75
CA ALA A 632 34.59 -3.58 -30.95
C ALA A 632 35.88 -3.23 -30.19
N ARG A 633 36.29 -1.95 -30.21
CA ARG A 633 37.43 -1.47 -29.41
C ARG A 633 37.20 -1.68 -27.92
N ILE A 634 36.07 -1.23 -27.37
CA ILE A 634 35.75 -1.40 -25.96
C ILE A 634 35.78 -2.89 -25.58
N LEU A 635 35.08 -3.73 -26.33
CA LEU A 635 34.97 -5.16 -26.02
C LEU A 635 36.34 -5.87 -26.07
N THR A 636 37.12 -5.67 -27.14
CA THR A 636 38.43 -6.33 -27.29
C THR A 636 39.43 -5.94 -26.20
N GLN A 637 39.34 -4.73 -25.65
CA GLN A 637 40.17 -4.31 -24.51
C GLN A 637 39.83 -5.02 -23.20
N LEU A 638 38.65 -5.63 -23.09
CA LEU A 638 38.24 -6.39 -21.90
C LEU A 638 38.67 -7.88 -21.97
N ALA A 639 39.36 -8.29 -23.04
CA ALA A 639 39.90 -9.64 -23.16
C ALA A 639 40.92 -9.90 -22.03
N LEU A 640 40.86 -11.08 -21.41
CA LEU A 640 41.80 -11.43 -20.35
C LEU A 640 43.19 -11.71 -20.91
N HIS A 641 44.22 -11.30 -20.19
CA HIS A 641 45.64 -11.52 -20.53
C HIS A 641 46.36 -12.37 -19.50
N GLU A 642 45.87 -12.33 -18.25
CA GLU A 642 46.33 -13.13 -17.14
C GLU A 642 45.22 -14.11 -16.73
N PRO A 643 45.56 -15.26 -16.12
CA PRO A 643 44.58 -16.24 -15.65
C PRO A 643 43.90 -15.78 -14.35
N LYS A 644 43.38 -14.54 -14.33
CA LYS A 644 42.74 -13.92 -13.18
C LYS A 644 41.66 -12.93 -13.62
N MET A 645 40.56 -12.87 -12.87
CA MET A 645 39.53 -11.86 -13.07
C MET A 645 39.99 -10.48 -12.58
N PRO A 646 39.89 -9.42 -13.40
CA PRO A 646 40.29 -8.06 -13.03
C PRO A 646 39.37 -7.45 -11.97
N ALA A 647 39.93 -6.75 -10.99
CA ALA A 647 39.17 -6.12 -9.90
C ALA A 647 38.54 -4.77 -10.28
N SER A 648 39.08 -4.09 -11.30
CA SER A 648 38.71 -2.72 -11.67
C SER A 648 37.87 -2.62 -12.95
N TYR A 649 37.67 -3.69 -13.70
CA TYR A 649 36.86 -3.65 -14.92
C TYR A 649 36.22 -5.03 -15.17
N PRO A 650 35.16 -5.11 -15.99
CA PRO A 650 34.58 -6.40 -16.35
C PRO A 650 35.44 -7.12 -17.38
N SER A 651 35.30 -8.45 -17.47
CA SER A 651 35.88 -9.20 -18.58
C SER A 651 35.07 -9.04 -19.88
N LEU A 652 35.66 -9.43 -21.01
CA LEU A 652 34.97 -9.51 -22.29
C LEU A 652 33.72 -10.42 -22.22
N ALA A 653 33.80 -11.53 -21.48
CA ALA A 653 32.68 -12.44 -21.32
C ALA A 653 31.53 -11.79 -20.54
N GLU A 654 31.84 -11.10 -19.43
CA GLU A 654 30.85 -10.33 -18.66
C GLU A 654 30.19 -9.24 -19.51
N ALA A 655 31.01 -8.48 -20.24
CA ALA A 655 30.53 -7.40 -21.09
C ALA A 655 29.64 -7.90 -22.24
N LEU A 656 30.00 -9.01 -22.89
CA LEU A 656 29.17 -9.63 -23.93
C LEU A 656 27.85 -10.20 -23.37
N ALA A 657 27.87 -10.79 -22.17
CA ALA A 657 26.67 -11.29 -21.52
C ALA A 657 25.70 -10.14 -21.19
N VAL A 658 26.20 -9.04 -20.64
CA VAL A 658 25.39 -7.84 -20.36
C VAL A 658 24.94 -7.16 -21.66
N TYR A 659 25.79 -7.09 -22.67
CA TYR A 659 25.47 -6.49 -23.96
C TYR A 659 24.37 -7.26 -24.70
N SER A 660 24.32 -8.59 -24.57
CA SER A 660 23.29 -9.45 -25.14
C SER A 660 22.07 -9.67 -24.22
N SER A 661 22.02 -9.04 -23.04
CA SER A 661 20.91 -9.23 -22.09
C SER A 661 19.54 -8.76 -22.62
N SER A 662 19.51 -7.71 -23.46
CA SER A 662 18.29 -7.25 -24.14
C SER A 662 17.73 -8.33 -25.08
N LEU A 663 18.61 -9.10 -25.72
CA LEU A 663 18.24 -10.16 -26.65
C LEU A 663 17.57 -11.32 -25.92
N ILE A 664 18.11 -11.79 -24.79
CA ILE A 664 17.47 -12.85 -23.98
C ILE A 664 16.18 -12.36 -23.30
N MET A 665 16.07 -11.08 -22.97
CA MET A 665 14.84 -10.48 -22.47
C MET A 665 13.73 -10.53 -23.53
N ILE A 666 13.99 -9.98 -24.73
CA ILE A 666 13.02 -9.96 -25.83
C ILE A 666 12.63 -11.39 -26.23
N SER A 667 13.60 -12.30 -26.24
CA SER A 667 13.40 -13.72 -26.55
C SER A 667 12.50 -14.46 -25.56
N ALA A 668 12.23 -13.89 -24.38
CA ALA A 668 11.42 -14.49 -23.33
C ALA A 668 10.02 -13.86 -23.17
N ILE A 669 9.69 -12.81 -23.92
CA ILE A 669 8.37 -12.19 -23.90
C ILE A 669 7.34 -13.17 -24.46
N ASP A 670 6.22 -13.36 -23.73
CA ASP A 670 5.15 -14.31 -24.04
C ASP A 670 5.59 -15.76 -24.28
N THR A 671 6.70 -16.16 -23.64
CA THR A 671 7.22 -17.53 -23.69
C THR A 671 6.81 -18.36 -22.46
N PRO A 672 6.92 -19.70 -22.49
CA PRO A 672 6.51 -20.55 -21.39
C PRO A 672 7.23 -20.21 -20.07
N PHE A 673 6.48 -20.28 -18.97
CA PHE A 673 7.00 -20.23 -17.60
C PHE A 673 7.73 -21.52 -17.20
N ARG A 674 7.73 -22.54 -18.07
CA ARG A 674 8.31 -23.86 -17.87
C ARG A 674 9.49 -24.08 -18.84
N HIS A 675 10.34 -25.05 -18.52
CA HIS A 675 11.56 -25.34 -19.28
C HIS A 675 11.34 -26.03 -20.64
N TYR A 676 10.10 -26.31 -21.03
CA TYR A 676 9.76 -26.99 -22.28
C TYR A 676 8.52 -26.39 -22.95
N TRP A 677 8.41 -26.63 -24.26
CA TRP A 677 7.23 -26.30 -25.06
C TRP A 677 6.28 -27.50 -25.09
N ASP A 678 5.05 -27.32 -24.61
CA ASP A 678 4.08 -28.40 -24.37
C ASP A 678 2.93 -28.44 -25.38
N GLN A 679 3.04 -27.70 -26.49
CA GLN A 679 1.99 -27.57 -27.49
C GLN A 679 2.25 -28.45 -28.72
N ASP A 680 1.17 -28.97 -29.33
CA ASP A 680 1.27 -29.83 -30.51
C ASP A 680 1.78 -29.04 -31.73
N PRO A 681 2.95 -29.37 -32.29
CA PRO A 681 3.48 -28.71 -33.48
C PRO A 681 2.58 -28.80 -34.71
N LYS A 682 1.65 -29.78 -34.76
CA LYS A 682 0.66 -29.89 -35.84
C LYS A 682 -0.47 -28.88 -35.70
N ALA A 683 -0.85 -28.54 -34.46
CA ALA A 683 -1.89 -27.56 -34.18
C ALA A 683 -1.34 -26.13 -34.29
N TYR A 684 -0.08 -25.94 -33.89
CA TYR A 684 0.61 -24.65 -33.88
C TYR A 684 1.91 -24.74 -34.69
N PRO A 685 1.83 -24.51 -36.02
CA PRO A 685 3.03 -24.48 -36.85
C PRO A 685 3.96 -23.37 -36.36
N GLU A 686 5.27 -23.57 -36.56
CA GLU A 686 6.32 -22.63 -36.14
C GLU A 686 6.38 -22.34 -34.63
N ASN A 687 5.70 -23.14 -33.80
CA ASN A 687 5.60 -22.93 -32.35
C ASN A 687 5.05 -21.54 -31.95
N VAL A 688 4.08 -21.03 -32.71
CA VAL A 688 3.39 -19.75 -32.44
C VAL A 688 1.88 -19.99 -32.26
N ILE A 689 1.31 -19.38 -31.23
CA ILE A 689 -0.10 -19.42 -30.87
C ILE A 689 -0.73 -18.05 -31.13
N PRO A 690 -1.86 -17.99 -31.86
CA PRO A 690 -2.61 -16.75 -32.07
C PRO A 690 -3.07 -16.09 -30.76
N ALA A 691 -3.25 -14.77 -30.78
CA ALA A 691 -3.76 -14.02 -29.63
C ALA A 691 -5.15 -14.54 -29.19
N PRO A 692 -5.45 -14.59 -27.87
CA PRO A 692 -4.67 -14.08 -26.73
C PRO A 692 -3.56 -15.02 -26.21
N GLY A 693 -3.31 -16.17 -26.84
CA GLY A 693 -2.41 -17.20 -26.34
C GLY A 693 -3.08 -18.20 -25.39
N PHE A 694 -2.29 -19.14 -24.88
CA PHE A 694 -2.75 -20.15 -23.92
C PHE A 694 -2.39 -19.74 -22.48
N PRO A 695 -3.32 -19.79 -21.50
CA PRO A 695 -3.01 -19.49 -20.11
C PRO A 695 -2.22 -20.64 -19.48
N GLN A 696 -0.95 -20.40 -19.15
CA GLN A 696 -0.10 -21.35 -18.45
C GLN A 696 0.04 -20.94 -16.97
N PRO A 697 -0.29 -21.85 -16.02
CA PRO A 697 -0.17 -21.56 -14.61
C PRO A 697 1.25 -21.83 -14.07
N PHE A 698 1.62 -21.08 -13.03
CA PHE A 698 2.88 -21.20 -12.29
C PHE A 698 2.70 -20.87 -10.80
N ASN A 699 3.55 -21.47 -9.97
CA ASN A 699 3.56 -21.24 -8.54
C ASN A 699 4.22 -19.89 -8.21
N ALA A 700 3.55 -19.09 -7.38
CA ALA A 700 4.11 -17.85 -6.88
C ALA A 700 3.75 -17.61 -5.40
N SER A 701 4.54 -16.77 -4.75
CA SER A 701 4.22 -16.17 -3.46
C SER A 701 4.06 -14.68 -3.66
N LEU A 702 2.99 -14.09 -3.15
CA LEU A 702 2.73 -12.66 -3.31
C LEU A 702 2.49 -11.96 -1.97
N ILE A 703 2.91 -10.71 -1.91
CA ILE A 703 2.49 -9.75 -0.90
C ILE A 703 1.81 -8.61 -1.64
N THR A 704 0.57 -8.34 -1.30
CA THR A 704 -0.18 -7.18 -1.78
C THR A 704 -0.40 -6.19 -0.65
N GLN A 705 -0.30 -4.91 -0.98
CA GLN A 705 -0.86 -3.86 -0.13
C GLN A 705 -2.34 -3.73 -0.39
N GLU A 706 -3.11 -3.60 0.68
CA GLU A 706 -4.54 -3.35 0.60
C GLU A 706 -4.95 -2.37 1.69
N TYR A 707 -6.04 -1.63 1.45
CA TYR A 707 -6.67 -0.85 2.51
C TYR A 707 -7.18 -1.80 3.59
N THR A 708 -6.62 -1.67 4.78
CA THR A 708 -6.91 -2.50 5.95
C THR A 708 -7.23 -1.59 7.11
N SER A 709 -8.31 -1.88 7.84
CA SER A 709 -8.60 -1.18 9.09
C SER A 709 -7.62 -1.65 10.15
N GLY A 710 -6.93 -0.74 10.84
CA GLY A 710 -5.96 -1.14 11.87
C GLY A 710 -4.85 -0.12 12.07
N HIS A 711 -3.97 -0.44 13.03
CA HIS A 711 -2.75 0.33 13.23
C HIS A 711 -1.66 -0.06 12.23
N THR A 712 -0.86 0.93 11.84
CA THR A 712 0.32 0.75 10.99
C THR A 712 1.60 0.72 11.81
N GLN A 713 1.61 1.39 12.96
CA GLN A 713 2.79 1.51 13.83
C GLN A 713 2.58 0.82 15.19
N PRO A 714 3.58 0.11 15.74
CA PRO A 714 3.42 -0.63 16.99
C PRO A 714 3.01 0.20 18.22
N TRP A 715 3.42 1.47 18.30
CA TRP A 715 3.08 2.34 19.44
C TRP A 715 1.60 2.73 19.49
N GLN A 716 0.89 2.66 18.35
CA GLN A 716 -0.53 2.99 18.26
C GLN A 716 -1.40 2.02 19.07
N ASN A 717 -0.86 0.87 19.50
CA ASN A 717 -1.52 -0.08 20.39
C ASN A 717 -2.04 0.54 21.70
N ILE A 718 -1.48 1.67 22.15
CA ILE A 718 -1.98 2.40 23.32
C ILE A 718 -3.44 2.82 23.16
N PHE A 719 -3.90 3.04 21.93
CA PHE A 719 -5.27 3.47 21.63
C PHE A 719 -6.33 2.36 21.82
N TYR A 720 -5.94 1.09 21.97
CA TYR A 720 -6.87 0.05 22.40
C TYR A 720 -7.49 0.37 23.77
N VAL A 721 -6.70 0.96 24.68
CA VAL A 721 -7.19 1.36 26.01
C VAL A 721 -8.33 2.37 25.86
N VAL A 722 -8.20 3.34 24.96
CA VAL A 722 -9.23 4.36 24.71
C VAL A 722 -10.52 3.71 24.17
N LEU A 723 -10.42 2.83 23.18
CA LEU A 723 -11.59 2.15 22.61
C LEU A 723 -12.32 1.27 23.63
N VAL A 724 -11.57 0.53 24.45
CA VAL A 724 -12.13 -0.31 25.53
C VAL A 724 -12.82 0.55 26.59
N LEU A 725 -12.23 1.67 27.00
CA LEU A 725 -12.81 2.59 27.98
C LEU A 725 -14.13 3.19 27.49
N VAL A 726 -14.19 3.67 26.24
CA VAL A 726 -15.44 4.23 25.67
C VAL A 726 -16.53 3.17 25.63
N PHE A 727 -16.22 1.96 25.17
CA PHE A 727 -17.20 0.87 25.13
C PHE A 727 -17.68 0.47 26.54
N ALA A 728 -16.78 0.33 27.51
CA ALA A 728 -17.11 -0.04 28.89
C ALA A 728 -17.98 1.02 29.59
N ILE A 729 -17.65 2.31 29.41
CA ILE A 729 -18.43 3.41 29.98
C ILE A 729 -19.82 3.48 29.31
N ASN A 730 -19.90 3.31 27.99
CA ASN A 730 -21.18 3.25 27.28
C ASN A 730 -22.07 2.10 27.77
N LEU A 731 -21.49 0.90 27.95
CA LEU A 731 -22.20 -0.26 28.48
C LEU A 731 -22.73 0.01 29.90
N PHE A 732 -21.92 0.66 30.74
CA PHE A 732 -22.32 1.09 32.08
C PHE A 732 -23.49 2.08 32.04
N CYS A 733 -23.40 3.13 31.21
CA CYS A 733 -24.47 4.12 31.05
C CYS A 733 -25.76 3.49 30.50
N LEU A 734 -25.66 2.60 29.51
CA LEU A 734 -26.81 1.89 28.95
C LEU A 734 -27.48 1.01 30.02
N GLY A 735 -26.67 0.24 30.77
CA GLY A 735 -27.16 -0.55 31.91
C GLY A 735 -27.90 0.31 32.93
N TYR A 736 -27.35 1.47 33.27
CA TYR A 736 -27.98 2.43 34.18
C TYR A 736 -29.35 2.91 33.65
N PHE A 737 -29.45 3.30 32.37
CA PHE A 737 -30.72 3.75 31.78
C PHE A 737 -31.77 2.64 31.66
N ILE A 738 -31.35 1.38 31.42
CA ILE A 738 -32.25 0.22 31.37
C ILE A 738 -32.82 -0.10 32.77
N MET A 739 -31.95 -0.14 33.78
CA MET A 739 -32.31 -0.50 35.16
C MET A 739 -33.20 0.56 35.81
N ARG A 740 -33.08 1.83 35.43
CA ARG A 740 -33.83 2.94 36.05
C ARG A 740 -35.14 3.25 35.30
N SER A 741 -36.22 3.46 36.03
CA SER A 741 -37.55 3.76 35.48
C SER A 741 -37.77 5.27 35.31
N GLY A 742 -37.45 5.82 34.12
CA GLY A 742 -37.68 7.23 33.75
C GLY A 742 -36.59 8.18 34.23
N LEU A 743 -36.47 9.34 33.61
CA LEU A 743 -35.45 10.37 33.90
C LEU A 743 -35.94 11.36 34.96
N VAL A 744 -35.01 12.01 35.64
CA VAL A 744 -35.24 13.11 36.59
C VAL A 744 -34.71 14.38 35.92
N THR A 745 -35.38 15.53 36.07
CA THR A 745 -34.86 16.81 35.56
C THR A 745 -33.42 17.02 36.04
N ASP A 746 -32.49 17.22 35.11
CA ASP A 746 -31.06 17.30 35.42
C ASP A 746 -30.70 18.72 35.93
N PHE A 747 -30.48 18.86 37.23
CA PHE A 747 -30.08 20.13 37.85
C PHE A 747 -28.58 20.42 37.74
N THR A 748 -27.82 19.58 37.04
CA THR A 748 -26.44 19.90 36.62
C THR A 748 -26.41 20.70 35.32
N GLU A 749 -27.53 20.78 34.61
CA GLU A 749 -27.64 21.60 33.40
C GLU A 749 -27.69 23.10 33.79
N PRO A 750 -26.87 23.97 33.16
CA PRO A 750 -26.78 25.38 33.57
C PRO A 750 -28.12 26.11 33.63
N GLN A 751 -29.06 25.80 32.72
CA GLN A 751 -30.39 26.43 32.67
C GLN A 751 -31.26 26.01 33.86
N ASN A 752 -31.26 24.71 34.19
CA ASN A 752 -32.02 24.17 35.33
C ASN A 752 -31.36 24.57 36.66
N LEU A 753 -30.02 24.60 36.70
CA LEU A 753 -29.25 25.06 37.85
C LEU A 753 -29.51 26.55 38.13
N PHE A 754 -29.45 27.40 37.11
CA PHE A 754 -29.68 28.84 37.24
C PHE A 754 -31.11 29.16 37.67
N SER A 755 -32.09 28.52 37.05
CA SER A 755 -33.50 28.69 37.41
C SER A 755 -33.78 28.23 38.83
N LEU A 756 -33.21 27.11 39.28
CA LEU A 756 -33.37 26.66 40.66
C LEU A 756 -32.60 27.55 41.65
N ALA A 757 -31.40 28.01 41.29
CA ALA A 757 -30.53 28.82 42.14
C ALA A 757 -31.08 30.23 42.43
N ILE A 758 -31.61 30.94 41.43
CA ILE A 758 -32.25 32.26 41.63
C ILE A 758 -33.49 32.15 42.53
N ASN A 759 -34.17 31.01 42.43
CA ASN A 759 -35.37 30.74 43.19
C ASN A 759 -35.07 30.10 44.56
N SER A 760 -33.79 29.89 44.92
CA SER A 760 -33.38 29.31 46.20
C SER A 760 -33.07 30.40 47.24
N PRO A 761 -33.23 30.12 48.55
CA PRO A 761 -32.93 31.09 49.59
C PRO A 761 -31.42 31.34 49.69
N PRO A 762 -30.97 32.52 50.18
CA PRO A 762 -29.55 32.80 50.36
C PRO A 762 -28.92 31.81 51.35
N SER A 763 -27.75 31.30 50.98
CA SER A 763 -26.97 30.38 51.81
C SER A 763 -25.84 31.12 52.55
N ASN A 764 -25.71 30.85 53.86
CA ASN A 764 -24.59 31.34 54.67
C ASN A 764 -23.24 30.72 54.25
N SER A 765 -23.26 29.55 53.59
CA SER A 765 -22.07 28.83 53.15
C SER A 765 -21.39 29.48 51.93
N PHE A 766 -22.05 30.45 51.27
CA PHE A 766 -21.57 31.15 50.07
C PHE A 766 -21.27 32.63 50.32
N HIS A 767 -21.07 33.04 51.58
CA HIS A 767 -20.70 34.41 51.91
C HIS A 767 -19.39 34.83 51.22
N GLY A 768 -19.47 35.93 50.46
CA GLY A 768 -18.35 36.53 49.73
C GLY A 768 -18.26 36.16 48.24
N SER A 769 -19.07 35.23 47.73
CA SER A 769 -19.00 34.80 46.32
C SER A 769 -19.76 35.69 45.33
N CYS A 770 -20.51 36.69 45.80
CA CYS A 770 -21.44 37.49 44.96
C CYS A 770 -20.76 38.38 43.90
N GLY A 771 -19.47 38.69 44.04
CA GLY A 771 -18.74 39.58 43.12
C GLY A 771 -17.71 38.87 42.23
N GLY A 772 -16.90 37.96 42.80
CA GLY A 772 -15.79 37.28 42.10
C GLY A 772 -16.06 35.81 41.76
N GLY A 773 -17.22 35.27 42.13
CA GLY A 773 -17.51 33.84 42.01
C GLY A 773 -17.08 33.01 43.22
N PRO A 774 -17.25 31.68 43.16
CA PRO A 774 -16.99 30.78 44.30
C PRO A 774 -15.50 30.41 44.46
N ASP A 775 -14.93 30.68 45.64
CA ASP A 775 -13.59 30.20 46.05
C ASP A 775 -13.54 28.69 46.38
N LYS A 776 -12.34 28.14 46.56
CA LYS A 776 -12.07 26.71 46.88
C LYS A 776 -12.95 26.12 47.99
N ARG A 777 -13.25 26.90 49.04
CA ARG A 777 -14.11 26.47 50.16
C ARG A 777 -15.58 26.31 49.76
N HIS A 778 -16.05 27.11 48.80
CA HIS A 778 -17.43 27.09 48.31
C HIS A 778 -17.67 25.93 47.34
N LEU A 779 -16.60 25.40 46.71
CA LEU A 779 -16.70 24.30 45.74
C LEU A 779 -17.10 22.94 46.35
N VAL A 780 -16.79 22.71 47.64
CA VAL A 780 -16.96 21.40 48.31
C VAL A 780 -18.26 21.33 49.13
N VAL A 781 -18.99 22.44 49.27
CA VAL A 781 -20.23 22.48 50.06
C VAL A 781 -21.27 21.52 49.45
N PRO A 782 -21.84 20.58 50.23
CA PRO A 782 -22.87 19.68 49.74
C PRO A 782 -24.27 20.32 49.78
N TRP A 783 -25.00 20.22 48.68
CA TRP A 783 -26.36 20.72 48.51
C TRP A 783 -27.34 19.60 48.24
N LYS A 784 -28.56 19.72 48.76
CA LYS A 784 -29.70 18.85 48.49
C LYS A 784 -30.81 19.64 47.83
N VAL A 785 -31.64 18.97 47.06
CA VAL A 785 -32.87 19.57 46.54
C VAL A 785 -34.00 19.27 47.51
N ALA A 786 -34.55 20.31 48.14
CA ALA A 786 -35.68 20.25 49.04
C ALA A 786 -36.98 20.60 48.30
N TYR A 787 -38.12 20.15 48.81
CA TYR A 787 -39.45 20.45 48.28
C TYR A 787 -40.34 20.95 49.41
N ALA A 788 -40.85 22.17 49.29
CA ALA A 788 -41.86 22.74 50.18
C ALA A 788 -43.25 22.40 49.62
N PRO A 789 -44.02 21.50 50.28
CA PRO A 789 -45.33 21.08 49.78
C PRO A 789 -46.36 22.21 49.77
N SER A 790 -46.34 23.11 50.76
CA SER A 790 -47.26 24.26 50.89
C SER A 790 -47.11 25.29 49.78
N ALA A 791 -45.89 25.51 49.28
CA ALA A 791 -45.59 26.45 48.20
C ALA A 791 -45.45 25.77 46.81
N ASN A 792 -45.55 24.44 46.75
CA ASN A 792 -45.26 23.63 45.57
C ASN A 792 -43.95 24.04 44.86
N HIS A 793 -42.86 24.14 45.64
CA HIS A 793 -41.61 24.79 45.24
C HIS A 793 -40.38 23.93 45.57
N TYR A 794 -39.45 23.84 44.62
CA TYR A 794 -38.15 23.19 44.83
C TYR A 794 -37.06 24.23 45.03
N PHE A 795 -36.12 23.96 45.93
CA PHE A 795 -35.00 24.86 46.22
C PHE A 795 -33.76 24.09 46.69
N PHE A 796 -32.59 24.72 46.61
CA PHE A 796 -31.35 24.18 47.16
C PHE A 796 -31.26 24.40 48.66
N GLN A 797 -30.88 23.35 49.40
CA GLN A 797 -30.62 23.38 50.83
C GLN A 797 -29.21 22.84 51.13
N ASP A 798 -28.41 23.62 51.85
CA ASP A 798 -27.11 23.19 52.34
C ASP A 798 -27.24 22.07 53.37
N ASN A 799 -26.34 21.09 53.32
CA ASN A 799 -26.29 19.96 54.25
C ASN A 799 -25.14 20.11 55.29
N SER A 800 -24.86 21.33 55.76
CA SER A 800 -23.81 21.60 56.75
C SER A 800 -24.24 21.19 58.17
N PRO A 801 -23.41 20.43 58.93
CA PRO A 801 -23.74 20.03 60.29
C PRO A 801 -23.50 21.20 61.25
N GLY A 802 -24.53 22.02 61.52
CA GLY A 802 -24.41 23.14 62.46
C GLY A 802 -25.73 23.79 62.86
N LYS A 803 -26.18 23.47 64.08
CA LYS A 803 -27.17 24.15 64.95
C LYS A 803 -28.38 24.79 64.27
N GLU A 804 -29.48 24.04 64.22
CA GLU A 804 -30.83 24.59 64.12
C GLU A 804 -31.20 25.27 65.44
N THR A 805 -31.39 26.58 65.42
CA THR A 805 -31.97 27.34 66.53
C THR A 805 -33.49 27.16 66.53
N SER A 806 -33.96 26.48 67.57
CA SER A 806 -35.35 26.37 68.00
C SER A 806 -35.93 27.73 68.43
N GLU A 807 -37.27 27.80 68.38
CA GLU A 807 -38.21 28.78 68.97
C GLU A 807 -38.87 29.80 68.03
N GLY A 808 -40.22 29.73 67.98
CA GLY A 808 -41.10 30.77 67.47
C GLY A 808 -42.50 30.27 67.08
N LEU A 809 -43.50 30.57 67.92
CA LEU A 809 -44.95 30.25 67.85
C LEU A 809 -45.61 30.21 66.44
N SER A 810 -46.43 29.16 66.25
CA SER A 810 -47.30 28.90 65.10
C SER A 810 -48.58 29.77 65.05
N THR A 811 -48.90 30.29 63.85
CA THR A 811 -50.28 30.56 63.42
C THR A 811 -50.52 29.84 62.08
N ALA A 812 -51.12 28.67 62.13
CA ALA A 812 -51.47 27.88 60.96
C ALA A 812 -52.62 28.51 60.16
N ARG A 813 -52.47 28.55 58.84
CA ARG A 813 -53.58 28.73 57.88
C ARG A 813 -53.46 27.62 56.84
N GLU A 814 -54.48 26.78 56.80
CA GLU A 814 -54.61 25.57 56.00
C GLU A 814 -54.92 25.92 54.53
N TYR A 815 -54.16 25.37 53.58
CA TYR A 815 -54.51 25.38 52.15
C TYR A 815 -53.99 24.13 51.42
N GLY A 816 -54.93 23.39 50.82
CA GLY A 816 -54.75 22.61 49.58
C GLY A 816 -54.12 21.22 49.67
N GLU A 817 -54.88 20.19 49.27
CA GLU A 817 -54.39 18.81 49.13
C GLU A 817 -53.16 18.71 48.19
N PRO A 818 -52.04 18.13 48.65
CA PRO A 818 -50.86 17.96 47.83
C PRO A 818 -51.04 16.81 46.82
N ARG A 819 -50.83 17.09 45.52
CA ARG A 819 -50.64 16.04 44.52
C ARG A 819 -49.42 15.21 44.91
N VAL A 820 -49.60 13.88 45.01
CA VAL A 820 -48.59 12.89 45.40
C VAL A 820 -47.28 13.15 44.67
N SER A 821 -46.33 13.77 45.38
CA SER A 821 -45.11 14.31 44.78
C SER A 821 -44.11 13.19 44.50
N SER A 822 -43.64 13.07 43.25
CA SER A 822 -42.52 12.22 42.85
C SER A 822 -41.26 12.42 43.72
N TYR A 823 -41.16 13.56 44.42
CA TYR A 823 -40.19 13.84 45.47
C TYR A 823 -40.19 12.84 46.61
N LYS A 824 -41.36 12.43 47.14
CA LYS A 824 -41.46 11.49 48.28
C LYS A 824 -40.88 10.12 47.88
N ARG A 825 -41.13 9.69 46.63
CA ARG A 825 -40.58 8.44 46.08
C ARG A 825 -39.06 8.50 45.87
N LEU A 826 -38.55 9.62 45.36
CA LEU A 826 -37.12 9.80 45.09
C LEU A 826 -36.30 9.99 46.37
N SER A 827 -36.85 10.72 47.35
CA SER A 827 -36.16 11.05 48.61
C SER A 827 -36.03 9.88 49.59
N MET A 828 -36.95 8.91 49.52
CA MET A 828 -36.93 7.65 50.29
C MET A 828 -36.13 6.52 49.61
N SER A 829 -35.61 6.72 48.39
CA SER A 829 -34.83 5.70 47.68
C SER A 829 -33.56 5.31 48.46
N ARG A 830 -33.24 4.01 48.51
CA ARG A 830 -32.05 3.48 49.20
C ARG A 830 -30.78 3.49 48.34
N THR A 831 -30.88 3.67 47.03
CA THR A 831 -29.73 3.60 46.08
C THR A 831 -29.79 4.71 45.04
N TRP A 832 -28.64 5.33 44.73
CA TRP A 832 -28.47 6.39 43.72
C TRP A 832 -27.68 5.96 42.47
N LEU A 833 -26.86 4.90 42.56
CA LEU A 833 -26.20 4.20 41.43
C LEU A 833 -27.16 3.19 40.84
#